data_AF-A0A3D0ZBB8-F1
#
_entry.id   AF-A0A3D0ZBB8-F1
#
_cell.length_a   1.000
_cell.length_b   1.000
_cell.length_c   1.000
_cell.angle_alpha   90.00
_cell.angle_beta   90.00
_cell.angle_gamma   90.00
#
_symmetry.space_group_name_H-M   'P 1'
#
loop_
_entity.id
_entity.type
_entity.pdbx_description
1 polymer ?
#
loop_
_entity_poly.entity_id
_entity_poly.type
_entity_poly.pdbx_seq_one_letter_code
_entity_poly.pdbx_strand_id
1 'polypeptide(L)'
;MKKKALGFLLILFFPLYAAAVGINFQGLDLSDDNRLLFCADSGTTGGGGQRSVFVSRLTDLALQQITVFPEEIDIVEDGRSLLVRNVFGAALVPLSGGLPRPLAGFPSFVTGNVPVSGGAESLAVSRDGRWLLRLEYVSHAYGNLILVELSTGNRRTISTRIERSIRNFPARWSPDSRVFVYCKGGKLYYYPLFIESDVDERYRQIGEGKISAVAWGDRGDFFYIKGSAVYRVGGQELFTHAVYADFLEVGQTAGRLPLEFDPDFDLFWMSPDSRALVFSKGGRNVFYYPLSAEVSANETLPYIKLPAGAFDIDVLWPSPGALTVTASVRHRDGIAALAWRFAADGSQASRFTSLETPVGSHYALSPDGSKVLAWGEKGSVLLDYNTWKPARSAQPGPVHSCVWLGNNEYIVADSSRIERVDLAGRRRLVCLSGALEYGFEESEKEGNAPARILAKSGGAWYVTDGVSPWAAITEPRVRQTSHVSGRYRVYLEKQSGFPYENIPMIRNTASVGTTALLPLPFFREASVPEDSAQNGQDGVFNHGSRAGHRDIALCFDLYDDDSGLAQALEALSRFGVRATFFLNGDFIRRHPDSTRAIAESGHEAASMFYAPVDLSSSRYVFSGDYIAEGLARNEDEYYAASGGELSLLWHPPFFRFSREIVGAASRAGYQTIGRDVDPMDWISRDEALKLGISRESVPEMIERIMETKKPGSIIPIRLGQQPGGNDYLFLNIEVLLDSLIRSGYSVVPVSALVQRGL
;
A
#
# COMPACT_ATOMS: atom_id res chain seq x y z
N MET A 1 -37.00 -40.56 34.09
CA MET A 1 -35.66 -40.18 34.57
C MET A 1 -34.60 -40.70 33.60
N LYS A 2 -34.14 -39.87 32.65
CA LYS A 2 -33.08 -40.20 31.69
C LYS A 2 -31.88 -39.28 31.98
N LYS A 3 -30.72 -39.88 32.26
CA LYS A 3 -29.46 -39.19 32.55
C LYS A 3 -28.98 -38.45 31.28
N LYS A 4 -28.75 -37.14 31.40
CA LYS A 4 -28.09 -36.32 30.37
C LYS A 4 -26.58 -36.50 30.49
N ALA A 5 -25.94 -36.94 29.41
CA ALA A 5 -24.49 -36.91 29.25
C ALA A 5 -24.09 -35.49 28.83
N LEU A 6 -23.25 -34.84 29.65
CA LEU A 6 -22.66 -33.54 29.37
C LEU A 6 -21.34 -33.81 28.62
N GLY A 7 -21.34 -33.59 27.30
CA GLY A 7 -20.12 -33.63 26.50
C GLY A 7 -19.36 -32.32 26.67
N PHE A 8 -18.18 -32.38 27.27
CA PHE A 8 -17.21 -31.29 27.29
C PHE A 8 -16.67 -31.10 25.86
N LEU A 9 -17.11 -30.04 25.18
CA LEU A 9 -16.52 -29.62 23.91
C LEU A 9 -15.26 -28.82 24.24
N LEU A 10 -14.10 -29.46 24.18
CA LEU A 10 -12.81 -28.80 24.28
C LEU A 10 -12.57 -28.01 22.97
N ILE A 11 -12.94 -26.74 22.94
CA ILE A 11 -12.59 -25.83 21.83
C ILE A 11 -11.12 -25.48 22.01
N LEU A 12 -10.24 -26.26 21.38
CA LEU A 12 -8.84 -25.91 21.17
C LEU A 12 -8.79 -24.75 20.16
N PHE A 13 -8.79 -23.52 20.66
CA PHE A 13 -8.32 -22.36 19.91
C PHE A 13 -6.82 -22.54 19.66
N PHE A 14 -6.44 -23.07 18.50
CA PHE A 14 -5.10 -22.85 17.98
C PHE A 14 -5.06 -21.41 17.45
N PRO A 15 -4.21 -20.52 17.97
CA PRO A 15 -3.93 -19.28 17.28
C PRO A 15 -3.24 -19.65 15.97
N LEU A 16 -3.86 -19.34 14.83
CA LEU A 16 -3.15 -19.30 13.56
C LEU A 16 -2.13 -18.15 13.66
N TYR A 17 -0.89 -18.48 14.01
CA TYR A 17 0.20 -17.52 14.01
C TYR A 17 0.51 -17.14 12.56
N ALA A 18 0.14 -15.93 12.16
CA ALA A 18 0.68 -15.32 10.94
C ALA A 18 2.12 -14.90 11.24
N ALA A 19 3.09 -15.69 10.78
CA ALA A 19 4.45 -15.20 10.59
C ALA A 19 4.42 -14.05 9.56
N ALA A 20 5.33 -13.09 9.66
CA ALA A 20 5.51 -12.12 8.59
C ALA A 20 5.76 -12.88 7.28
N VAL A 21 4.93 -12.60 6.28
CA VAL A 21 4.83 -13.38 5.06
C VAL A 21 6.06 -13.11 4.20
N GLY A 22 6.93 -14.11 4.07
CA GLY A 22 8.07 -14.07 3.17
C GLY A 22 7.72 -14.65 1.81
N ILE A 23 8.60 -14.48 0.84
CA ILE A 23 8.49 -15.12 -0.47
C ILE A 23 8.78 -16.61 -0.31
N ASN A 24 7.84 -17.43 -0.75
CA ASN A 24 7.90 -18.87 -0.79
C ASN A 24 8.19 -19.33 -2.23
N PHE A 25 9.29 -20.05 -2.41
CA PHE A 25 9.61 -20.70 -3.67
C PHE A 25 9.09 -22.14 -3.68
N GLN A 26 8.52 -22.56 -4.81
CA GLN A 26 7.90 -23.88 -4.95
C GLN A 26 7.98 -24.39 -6.39
N GLY A 27 7.65 -25.68 -6.58
CA GLY A 27 7.52 -26.32 -7.89
C GLY A 27 8.82 -26.42 -8.69
N LEU A 28 9.93 -26.79 -8.03
CA LEU A 28 11.20 -26.99 -8.71
C LEU A 28 11.07 -28.08 -9.80
N ASP A 29 11.43 -27.75 -11.05
CA ASP A 29 11.56 -28.74 -12.14
C ASP A 29 12.84 -28.49 -12.93
N LEU A 30 13.76 -29.46 -12.92
CA LEU A 30 15.11 -29.37 -13.49
C LEU A 30 15.23 -30.22 -14.76
N SER A 31 15.44 -29.58 -15.90
CA SER A 31 15.63 -30.24 -17.20
C SER A 31 17.01 -30.88 -17.37
N ASP A 32 17.11 -31.79 -18.34
CA ASP A 32 18.38 -32.41 -18.73
C ASP A 32 19.39 -31.41 -19.34
N ASP A 33 18.88 -30.32 -19.93
CA ASP A 33 19.69 -29.18 -20.43
C ASP A 33 20.05 -28.16 -19.34
N ASN A 34 19.86 -28.52 -18.06
CA ASN A 34 20.23 -27.74 -16.87
C ASN A 34 19.51 -26.38 -16.74
N ARG A 35 18.23 -26.34 -17.14
CA ARG A 35 17.31 -25.25 -16.82
C ARG A 35 16.41 -25.64 -15.66
N LEU A 36 16.23 -24.73 -14.70
CA LEU A 36 15.39 -24.91 -13.53
C LEU A 36 14.16 -24.02 -13.63
N LEU A 37 12.98 -24.60 -13.67
CA LEU A 37 11.70 -23.91 -13.45
C LEU A 37 11.37 -23.86 -11.97
N PHE A 38 10.79 -22.75 -11.54
CA PHE A 38 10.25 -22.58 -10.19
C PHE A 38 9.27 -21.40 -10.15
N CYS A 39 8.42 -21.37 -9.12
CA CYS A 39 7.48 -20.28 -8.84
C CYS A 39 7.92 -19.56 -7.58
N ALA A 40 7.92 -18.23 -7.62
CA ALA A 40 7.94 -17.40 -6.41
C ALA A 40 6.49 -17.01 -6.07
N ASP A 41 6.12 -17.16 -4.80
CA ASP A 41 4.82 -16.80 -4.23
C ASP A 41 5.06 -15.85 -3.06
N SER A 42 4.50 -14.64 -3.08
CA SER A 42 4.69 -13.67 -2.01
C SER A 42 3.85 -13.95 -0.76
N GLY A 43 2.92 -14.92 -0.79
CA GLY A 43 1.87 -15.08 0.21
C GLY A 43 0.97 -13.83 0.32
N THR A 44 -0.17 -13.94 1.03
CA THR A 44 -1.26 -12.95 0.91
C THR A 44 -0.94 -11.60 1.55
N THR A 45 -0.87 -10.57 0.73
CA THR A 45 -1.30 -9.21 1.09
C THR A 45 -2.70 -8.99 0.51
N GLY A 46 -3.73 -9.01 1.37
CA GLY A 46 -5.07 -8.50 1.06
C GLY A 46 -5.93 -9.11 -0.06
N GLY A 47 -5.45 -10.08 -0.89
CA GLY A 47 -6.23 -10.58 -2.05
C GLY A 47 -5.80 -11.89 -2.71
N GLY A 48 -4.96 -12.71 -2.06
CA GLY A 48 -4.31 -13.89 -2.68
C GLY A 48 -2.82 -13.62 -2.94
N GLY A 49 -1.94 -14.62 -2.72
CA GLY A 49 -0.49 -14.44 -2.92
C GLY A 49 -0.13 -14.16 -4.39
N GLN A 50 0.80 -13.23 -4.61
CA GLN A 50 1.28 -12.88 -5.96
C GLN A 50 2.25 -13.94 -6.44
N ARG A 51 2.03 -14.48 -7.64
CA ARG A 51 2.81 -15.60 -8.18
C ARG A 51 3.46 -15.26 -9.50
N SER A 52 4.72 -15.63 -9.65
CA SER A 52 5.43 -15.53 -10.93
C SER A 52 6.35 -16.73 -11.12
N VAL A 53 6.33 -17.28 -12.33
CA VAL A 53 7.17 -18.41 -12.73
C VAL A 53 8.45 -17.87 -13.37
N PHE A 54 9.57 -18.49 -13.00
CA PHE A 54 10.90 -18.17 -13.48
C PHE A 54 11.56 -19.41 -14.06
N VAL A 55 12.50 -19.17 -14.97
CA VAL A 55 13.43 -20.19 -15.47
C VAL A 55 14.86 -19.70 -15.24
N SER A 56 15.72 -20.54 -14.68
CA SER A 56 17.15 -20.27 -14.52
C SER A 56 17.99 -21.25 -15.33
N ARG A 57 19.04 -20.77 -16.00
CA ARG A 57 20.08 -21.61 -16.59
C ARG A 57 21.16 -21.84 -15.55
N LEU A 58 21.33 -23.08 -15.08
CA LEU A 58 22.21 -23.37 -13.94
C LEU A 58 23.71 -23.33 -14.26
N THR A 59 24.09 -23.19 -15.54
CA THR A 59 25.50 -23.07 -15.95
C THR A 59 26.11 -21.72 -15.61
N ASP A 60 25.30 -20.65 -15.68
CA ASP A 60 25.69 -19.26 -15.44
C ASP A 60 24.75 -18.54 -14.45
N LEU A 61 23.77 -19.27 -13.89
CA LEU A 61 22.70 -18.76 -13.02
C LEU A 61 21.84 -17.67 -13.66
N ALA A 62 21.85 -17.55 -14.99
CA ALA A 62 21.03 -16.56 -15.68
C ALA A 62 19.55 -16.85 -15.43
N LEU A 63 18.85 -15.87 -14.86
CA LEU A 63 17.44 -15.98 -14.50
C LEU A 63 16.56 -15.21 -15.50
N GLN A 64 15.39 -15.76 -15.79
CA GLN A 64 14.38 -15.12 -16.62
C GLN A 64 13.00 -15.29 -16.00
N GLN A 65 12.22 -14.22 -15.98
CA GLN A 65 10.81 -14.25 -15.62
C GLN A 65 9.97 -14.60 -16.86
N ILE A 66 9.06 -15.56 -16.74
CA ILE A 66 8.23 -16.03 -17.87
C ILE A 66 6.73 -15.80 -17.65
N THR A 67 6.30 -15.48 -16.43
CA THR A 67 4.97 -14.93 -16.13
C THR A 67 5.10 -13.71 -15.23
N VAL A 68 4.13 -12.80 -15.24
CA VAL A 68 4.19 -11.58 -14.42
C VAL A 68 2.84 -11.25 -13.79
N PHE A 69 2.78 -11.27 -12.46
CA PHE A 69 1.56 -10.92 -11.74
C PHE A 69 1.21 -9.43 -11.96
N PRO A 70 -0.04 -9.07 -12.33
CA PRO A 70 -0.38 -7.72 -12.74
C PRO A 70 -1.04 -6.90 -11.62
N GLU A 71 -0.28 -6.57 -10.57
CA GLU A 71 -0.80 -5.73 -9.48
C GLU A 71 -1.14 -4.32 -10.01
N GLU A 72 -0.21 -3.68 -10.71
CA GLU A 72 -0.45 -2.41 -11.43
C GLU A 72 0.02 -2.53 -12.88
N ILE A 73 -0.74 -1.94 -13.82
CA ILE A 73 -0.39 -1.88 -15.23
C ILE A 73 -0.50 -0.47 -15.80
N ASP A 74 0.46 -0.09 -16.63
CA ASP A 74 0.47 1.18 -17.36
C ASP A 74 0.80 0.94 -18.84
N ILE A 75 0.25 1.77 -19.73
CA ILE A 75 0.59 1.75 -21.15
C ILE A 75 1.83 2.61 -21.38
N VAL A 76 2.84 2.04 -22.03
CA VAL A 76 4.14 2.69 -22.23
C VAL A 76 4.69 2.46 -23.65
N GLU A 77 5.82 3.11 -23.95
CA GLU A 77 6.52 3.05 -25.23
C GLU A 77 5.61 3.46 -26.41
N ASP A 78 4.87 4.56 -26.25
CA ASP A 78 3.88 5.06 -27.22
C ASP A 78 2.77 4.02 -27.54
N GLY A 79 2.31 3.27 -26.53
CA GLY A 79 1.24 2.28 -26.71
C GLY A 79 1.68 0.95 -27.29
N ARG A 80 2.99 0.63 -27.24
CA ARG A 80 3.55 -0.64 -27.75
C ARG A 80 3.71 -1.71 -26.68
N SER A 81 3.84 -1.31 -25.42
CA SER A 81 4.11 -2.22 -24.30
C SER A 81 3.25 -1.87 -23.08
N LEU A 82 3.08 -2.86 -22.21
CA LEU A 82 2.59 -2.68 -20.86
C LEU A 82 3.76 -2.68 -19.89
N LEU A 83 3.79 -1.69 -19.01
CA LEU A 83 4.58 -1.74 -17.78
C LEU A 83 3.73 -2.46 -16.74
N VAL A 84 4.18 -3.62 -16.30
CA VAL A 84 3.51 -4.43 -15.28
C VAL A 84 4.35 -4.39 -14.01
N ARG A 85 3.73 -4.05 -12.88
CA ARG A 85 4.39 -3.87 -11.58
C ARG A 85 3.75 -4.76 -10.54
N ASN A 86 4.57 -5.28 -9.63
CA ASN A 86 4.17 -6.14 -8.52
C ASN A 86 5.26 -6.18 -7.44
N VAL A 87 5.09 -7.00 -6.40
CA VAL A 87 6.08 -7.17 -5.33
C VAL A 87 7.44 -7.67 -5.82
N PHE A 88 7.49 -8.40 -6.95
CA PHE A 88 8.72 -8.93 -7.55
C PHE A 88 9.48 -7.91 -8.41
N GLY A 89 8.91 -6.72 -8.63
CA GLY A 89 9.52 -5.65 -9.41
C GLY A 89 8.62 -5.09 -10.51
N ALA A 90 9.26 -4.56 -11.54
CA ALA A 90 8.59 -4.04 -12.74
C ALA A 90 9.12 -4.71 -14.00
N ALA A 91 8.22 -5.01 -14.94
CA ALA A 91 8.56 -5.63 -16.22
C ALA A 91 7.77 -4.99 -17.38
N LEU A 92 8.42 -4.89 -18.54
CA LEU A 92 7.81 -4.52 -19.80
C LEU A 92 7.31 -5.76 -20.53
N VAL A 93 6.06 -5.72 -21.00
CA VAL A 93 5.42 -6.79 -21.77
C VAL A 93 4.91 -6.21 -23.10
N PRO A 94 5.39 -6.67 -24.27
CA PRO A 94 4.90 -6.20 -25.56
C PRO A 94 3.42 -6.49 -25.77
N LEU A 95 2.63 -5.50 -26.23
CA LEU A 95 1.20 -5.66 -26.52
C LEU A 95 0.91 -6.55 -27.73
N SER A 96 1.93 -6.85 -28.55
CA SER A 96 1.88 -7.83 -29.63
C SER A 96 1.87 -9.29 -29.12
N GLY A 97 2.23 -9.49 -27.85
CA GLY A 97 2.49 -10.78 -27.22
C GLY A 97 4.00 -10.97 -27.00
N GLY A 98 4.38 -11.42 -25.79
CA GLY A 98 5.78 -11.63 -25.44
C GLY A 98 5.97 -12.06 -23.99
N LEU A 99 7.21 -12.41 -23.64
CA LEU A 99 7.60 -12.70 -22.27
C LEU A 99 7.96 -11.40 -21.52
N PRO A 100 7.79 -11.35 -20.19
CA PRO A 100 8.15 -10.20 -19.39
C PRO A 100 9.65 -9.88 -19.48
N ARG A 101 9.99 -8.59 -19.67
CA ARG A 101 11.37 -8.09 -19.62
C ARG A 101 11.53 -7.19 -18.41
N PRO A 102 12.39 -7.50 -17.43
CA PRO A 102 12.61 -6.62 -16.27
C PRO A 102 12.97 -5.21 -16.70
N LEU A 103 12.35 -4.22 -16.08
CA LEU A 103 12.66 -2.82 -16.31
C LEU A 103 13.96 -2.47 -15.57
N ALA A 104 14.94 -1.92 -16.29
CA ALA A 104 16.23 -1.55 -15.70
C ALA A 104 16.05 -0.57 -14.53
N GLY A 105 16.81 -0.78 -13.45
CA GLY A 105 16.76 0.04 -12.24
C GLY A 105 15.65 -0.33 -11.25
N PHE A 106 14.79 -1.30 -11.55
CA PHE A 106 13.84 -1.86 -10.59
C PHE A 106 14.41 -3.11 -9.89
N PRO A 107 14.12 -3.31 -8.59
CA PRO A 107 14.41 -4.56 -7.93
C PRO A 107 13.74 -5.72 -8.66
N SER A 108 14.48 -6.79 -8.96
CA SER A 108 13.97 -8.02 -9.53
C SER A 108 14.94 -9.15 -9.22
N PHE A 109 14.43 -10.37 -9.02
CA PHE A 109 15.27 -11.56 -8.94
C PHE A 109 16.19 -11.70 -10.16
N VAL A 110 15.70 -11.29 -11.34
CA VAL A 110 16.46 -11.37 -12.60
C VAL A 110 17.70 -10.46 -12.56
N THR A 111 17.62 -9.34 -11.85
CA THR A 111 18.74 -8.40 -11.69
C THR A 111 19.54 -8.63 -10.40
N GLY A 112 19.25 -9.72 -9.66
CA GLY A 112 19.92 -10.05 -8.40
C GLY A 112 19.52 -9.17 -7.23
N ASN A 113 18.39 -8.46 -7.32
CA ASN A 113 17.90 -7.61 -6.23
C ASN A 113 16.78 -8.30 -5.45
N VAL A 114 16.72 -8.00 -4.15
CA VAL A 114 15.65 -8.46 -3.28
C VAL A 114 14.39 -7.63 -3.56
N PRO A 115 13.23 -8.27 -3.84
CA PRO A 115 12.00 -7.54 -4.11
C PRO A 115 11.41 -6.83 -2.88
N VAL A 116 10.34 -6.07 -3.13
CA VAL A 116 9.75 -5.09 -2.21
C VAL A 116 8.60 -5.70 -1.43
N SER A 117 8.41 -5.28 -0.18
CA SER A 117 7.26 -5.68 0.64
C SER A 117 6.06 -4.74 0.46
N GLY A 118 4.84 -5.27 0.60
CA GLY A 118 3.61 -4.48 0.68
C GLY A 118 2.96 -4.11 -0.66
N GLY A 119 3.63 -4.30 -1.79
CA GLY A 119 3.03 -4.14 -3.12
C GLY A 119 3.99 -3.55 -4.15
N ALA A 120 3.44 -3.12 -5.27
CA ALA A 120 4.16 -2.45 -6.34
C ALA A 120 4.79 -1.12 -5.86
N GLU A 121 6.04 -0.85 -6.26
CA GLU A 121 6.67 0.45 -6.01
C GLU A 121 5.87 1.57 -6.72
N SER A 122 5.58 2.64 -5.96
CA SER A 122 4.93 3.84 -6.48
C SER A 122 5.83 4.58 -7.47
N LEU A 123 5.23 5.03 -8.58
CA LEU A 123 5.87 5.78 -9.64
C LEU A 123 4.82 6.61 -10.39
N ALA A 124 5.27 7.46 -11.33
CA ALA A 124 4.36 8.18 -12.22
C ALA A 124 4.81 8.06 -13.68
N VAL A 125 3.96 7.46 -14.52
CA VAL A 125 4.14 7.40 -15.97
C VAL A 125 3.51 8.64 -16.61
N SER A 126 4.17 9.23 -17.59
CA SER A 126 3.58 10.32 -18.38
C SER A 126 2.40 9.81 -19.23
N ARG A 127 1.43 10.67 -19.55
CA ARG A 127 0.22 10.25 -20.27
C ARG A 127 0.51 9.66 -21.66
N ASP A 128 1.58 10.12 -22.31
CA ASP A 128 2.06 9.58 -23.59
C ASP A 128 2.84 8.25 -23.46
N GLY A 129 3.14 7.81 -22.23
CA GLY A 129 3.87 6.57 -21.96
C GLY A 129 5.36 6.61 -22.31
N ARG A 130 5.93 7.81 -22.53
CA ARG A 130 7.35 7.98 -22.89
C ARG A 130 8.26 8.09 -21.68
N TRP A 131 7.77 8.72 -20.63
CA TRP A 131 8.54 9.10 -19.45
C TRP A 131 8.04 8.40 -18.21
N LEU A 132 8.97 8.12 -17.32
CA LEU A 132 8.73 7.54 -16.02
C LEU A 132 9.42 8.38 -14.94
N LEU A 133 8.69 8.76 -13.90
CA LEU A 133 9.26 9.29 -12.68
C LEU A 133 9.27 8.19 -11.63
N ARG A 134 10.40 8.03 -10.94
CA ARG A 134 10.51 7.13 -9.79
C ARG A 134 11.38 7.74 -8.69
N LEU A 135 11.28 7.16 -7.50
CA LEU A 135 12.25 7.41 -6.42
C LEU A 135 13.31 6.32 -6.39
N GLU A 136 14.57 6.72 -6.27
CA GLU A 136 15.69 5.85 -5.91
C GLU A 136 16.09 6.11 -4.47
N TYR A 137 15.87 5.14 -3.60
CA TYR A 137 16.01 5.34 -2.17
C TYR A 137 17.47 5.58 -1.78
N VAL A 138 17.69 6.61 -0.98
CA VAL A 138 19.00 6.95 -0.40
C VAL A 138 19.05 6.65 1.09
N SER A 139 17.90 6.57 1.75
CA SER A 139 17.73 6.22 3.16
C SER A 139 16.32 5.67 3.41
N HIS A 140 15.93 5.46 4.68
CA HIS A 140 14.62 4.88 5.03
C HIS A 140 13.45 5.81 4.73
N ALA A 141 13.64 7.12 4.79
CA ALA A 141 12.59 8.11 4.56
C ALA A 141 12.83 8.99 3.34
N TYR A 142 13.99 8.88 2.66
CA TYR A 142 14.33 9.74 1.52
C TYR A 142 14.77 8.97 0.26
N GLY A 143 14.52 9.57 -0.90
CA GLY A 143 14.99 9.12 -2.20
C GLY A 143 15.39 10.27 -3.13
N ASN A 144 16.02 9.92 -4.24
CA ASN A 144 16.26 10.82 -5.36
C ASN A 144 15.14 10.66 -6.38
N LEU A 145 14.57 11.77 -6.86
CA LEU A 145 13.58 11.76 -7.94
C LEU A 145 14.30 11.64 -9.28
N ILE A 146 14.02 10.57 -9.99
CA ILE A 146 14.68 10.19 -11.23
C ILE A 146 13.65 10.19 -12.36
N LEU A 147 13.98 10.91 -13.43
CA LEU A 147 13.29 10.86 -14.71
C LEU A 147 13.96 9.82 -15.59
N VAL A 148 13.16 8.92 -16.16
CA VAL A 148 13.61 7.86 -17.07
C VAL A 148 12.87 7.98 -18.40
N GLU A 149 13.62 8.01 -19.50
CA GLU A 149 13.08 7.85 -20.86
C GLU A 149 12.97 6.34 -21.17
N LEU A 150 11.76 5.82 -21.34
CA LEU A 150 11.52 4.38 -21.38
C LEU A 150 12.09 3.71 -22.65
N SER A 151 12.17 4.44 -23.77
CA SER A 151 12.65 3.91 -25.05
C SER A 151 14.18 3.74 -25.09
N THR A 152 14.93 4.62 -24.43
CA THR A 152 16.39 4.65 -24.44
C THR A 152 16.99 4.11 -23.14
N GLY A 153 16.22 4.12 -22.05
CA GLY A 153 16.71 3.86 -20.70
C GLY A 153 17.54 5.01 -20.11
N ASN A 154 17.56 6.19 -20.76
CA ASN A 154 18.27 7.36 -20.26
C ASN A 154 17.67 7.83 -18.92
N ARG A 155 18.54 8.14 -17.96
CA ARG A 155 18.16 8.53 -16.59
C ARG A 155 18.69 9.91 -16.26
N ARG A 156 17.89 10.74 -15.60
CA ARG A 156 18.28 12.06 -15.09
C ARG A 156 17.78 12.23 -13.66
N THR A 157 18.67 12.61 -12.74
CA THR A 157 18.30 13.01 -11.39
C THR A 157 17.73 14.42 -11.41
N ILE A 158 16.47 14.57 -11.01
CA ILE A 158 15.73 15.84 -11.00
C ILE A 158 15.88 16.56 -9.67
N SER A 159 15.85 15.80 -8.59
CA SER A 159 16.00 16.29 -7.23
C SER A 159 16.53 15.21 -6.32
N THR A 160 17.27 15.60 -5.29
CA THR A 160 17.79 14.70 -4.27
C THR A 160 17.10 14.92 -2.95
N ARG A 161 16.99 13.87 -2.13
CA ARG A 161 16.42 13.92 -0.77
C ARG A 161 14.94 14.34 -0.76
N ILE A 162 14.15 13.74 -1.65
CA ILE A 162 12.68 13.79 -1.65
C ILE A 162 12.15 12.83 -0.61
N GLU A 163 11.15 13.24 0.17
CA GLU A 163 10.46 12.39 1.12
C GLU A 163 9.81 11.19 0.41
N ARG A 164 10.02 9.99 0.94
CA ARG A 164 9.40 8.77 0.42
C ARG A 164 7.90 8.78 0.71
N SER A 165 7.13 8.27 -0.24
CA SER A 165 5.72 7.95 -0.08
C SER A 165 5.42 6.68 -0.87
N ILE A 166 4.54 5.83 -0.34
CA ILE A 166 4.15 4.55 -0.96
C ILE A 166 2.79 4.65 -1.63
N ARG A 167 1.82 5.33 -1.01
CA ARG A 167 0.51 5.59 -1.62
C ARG A 167 0.51 6.71 -2.65
N ASN A 168 1.13 7.84 -2.35
CA ASN A 168 1.03 9.05 -3.16
C ASN A 168 2.39 9.44 -3.72
N PHE A 169 2.65 9.12 -4.98
CA PHE A 169 3.89 9.53 -5.63
C PHE A 169 4.08 11.05 -5.51
N PRO A 170 5.26 11.55 -5.10
CA PRO A 170 5.46 12.97 -4.77
C PRO A 170 5.55 13.88 -6.00
N ALA A 171 5.08 13.43 -7.17
CA ALA A 171 5.04 14.21 -8.38
C ALA A 171 3.79 13.91 -9.22
N ARG A 172 3.37 14.87 -10.05
CA ARG A 172 2.22 14.75 -10.95
C ARG A 172 2.56 15.34 -12.33
N TRP A 173 2.33 14.54 -13.36
CA TRP A 173 2.46 14.94 -14.76
C TRP A 173 1.34 15.87 -15.20
N SER A 174 1.69 16.83 -16.06
CA SER A 174 0.70 17.57 -16.84
C SER A 174 0.01 16.63 -17.85
N PRO A 175 -1.25 16.89 -18.25
CA PRO A 175 -1.98 16.05 -19.19
C PRO A 175 -1.30 15.90 -20.55
N ASP A 176 -0.53 16.90 -20.98
CA ASP A 176 0.21 16.90 -22.24
C ASP A 176 1.61 16.27 -22.14
N SER A 177 2.00 15.75 -20.97
CA SER A 177 3.31 15.11 -20.71
C SER A 177 4.52 16.03 -20.89
N ARG A 178 4.35 17.36 -20.92
CA ARG A 178 5.45 18.31 -21.15
C ARG A 178 6.07 18.86 -19.87
N VAL A 179 5.35 18.79 -18.76
CA VAL A 179 5.75 19.33 -17.46
C VAL A 179 5.33 18.35 -16.37
N PHE A 180 6.04 18.34 -15.26
CA PHE A 180 5.50 17.78 -14.02
C PHE A 180 5.79 18.72 -12.86
N VAL A 181 5.00 18.59 -11.81
CA VAL A 181 5.25 19.23 -10.52
C VAL A 181 5.63 18.17 -9.50
N TYR A 182 6.48 18.51 -8.54
CA TYR A 182 6.85 17.62 -7.44
C TYR A 182 6.96 18.35 -6.11
N CYS A 183 6.88 17.60 -5.02
CA CYS A 183 6.97 18.11 -3.65
C CYS A 183 8.32 17.72 -3.02
N LYS A 184 8.91 18.64 -2.27
CA LYS A 184 10.11 18.43 -1.44
C LYS A 184 10.06 19.34 -0.22
N GLY A 185 10.21 18.81 0.98
CA GLY A 185 10.31 19.61 2.20
C GLY A 185 9.12 20.55 2.43
N GLY A 186 7.91 20.11 2.07
CA GLY A 186 6.69 20.92 2.15
C GLY A 186 6.59 22.03 1.10
N LYS A 187 7.42 22.00 0.06
CA LYS A 187 7.42 22.96 -1.05
C LYS A 187 7.14 22.26 -2.37
N LEU A 188 6.46 22.97 -3.25
CA LEU A 188 6.14 22.57 -4.60
C LEU A 188 7.16 23.14 -5.57
N TYR A 189 7.57 22.30 -6.52
CA TYR A 189 8.51 22.62 -7.57
C TYR A 189 7.94 22.20 -8.92
N TYR A 190 8.34 22.87 -9.99
CA TYR A 190 8.01 22.48 -11.36
C TYR A 190 9.24 21.95 -12.10
N TYR A 191 9.03 21.14 -13.14
CA TYR A 191 10.09 20.72 -14.05
C TYR A 191 9.57 20.65 -15.50
N PRO A 192 10.12 21.46 -16.43
CA PRO A 192 9.74 21.42 -17.83
C PRO A 192 10.64 20.47 -18.64
N LEU A 193 10.05 19.65 -19.51
CA LEU A 193 10.83 18.79 -20.43
C LEU A 193 11.24 19.48 -21.73
N PHE A 194 10.69 20.65 -22.03
CA PHE A 194 10.94 21.38 -23.27
C PHE A 194 12.13 22.34 -23.22
N ILE A 195 12.82 22.44 -22.07
CA ILE A 195 14.03 23.24 -21.91
C ILE A 195 15.22 22.28 -21.86
N GLU A 196 16.17 22.44 -22.80
CA GLU A 196 17.33 21.55 -22.90
C GLU A 196 18.35 21.76 -21.75
N SER A 197 18.46 23.00 -21.26
CA SER A 197 19.34 23.36 -20.14
C SER A 197 18.68 23.10 -18.79
N ASP A 198 19.39 22.40 -17.90
CA ASP A 198 18.89 22.11 -16.56
C ASP A 198 18.85 23.39 -15.72
N VAL A 199 17.64 23.80 -15.33
CA VAL A 199 17.42 24.97 -14.46
C VAL A 199 17.64 24.52 -13.02
N ASP A 200 18.50 25.23 -12.28
CA ASP A 200 18.77 24.95 -10.86
C ASP A 200 17.46 24.88 -10.06
N GLU A 201 17.34 23.90 -9.16
CA GLU A 201 16.14 23.64 -8.36
C GLU A 201 15.63 24.87 -7.61
N ARG A 202 16.53 25.78 -7.19
CA ARG A 202 16.13 27.00 -6.47
C ARG A 202 15.26 27.93 -7.29
N TYR A 203 15.38 27.90 -8.63
CA TYR A 203 14.54 28.67 -9.56
C TYR A 203 13.33 27.88 -10.05
N ARG A 204 13.13 26.67 -9.49
CA ARG A 204 12.02 25.78 -9.82
C ARG A 204 10.92 25.76 -8.76
N GLN A 205 11.09 26.46 -7.64
CA GLN A 205 10.10 26.52 -6.58
C GLN A 205 8.89 27.36 -7.03
N ILE A 206 7.69 26.83 -6.87
CA ILE A 206 6.43 27.56 -7.16
C ILE A 206 5.69 27.98 -5.89
N GLY A 207 5.88 27.32 -4.75
CA GLY A 207 5.23 27.71 -3.50
C GLY A 207 5.33 26.67 -2.39
N GLU A 208 4.73 26.96 -1.25
CA GLU A 208 4.58 26.00 -0.14
C GLU A 208 3.39 25.06 -0.41
N GLY A 209 3.47 23.78 -0.06
CA GLY A 209 2.38 22.83 -0.19
C GLY A 209 2.82 21.39 -0.44
N LYS A 210 1.85 20.48 -0.48
CA LYS A 210 2.06 19.07 -0.85
C LYS A 210 1.40 18.76 -2.19
N ILE A 211 1.73 17.62 -2.77
CA ILE A 211 1.21 17.19 -4.08
C ILE A 211 -0.32 16.98 -4.08
N SER A 212 -0.92 16.75 -2.91
CA SER A 212 -2.37 16.67 -2.70
C SER A 212 -3.08 18.02 -2.87
N ALA A 213 -2.37 19.13 -2.71
CA ALA A 213 -2.89 20.49 -2.88
C ALA A 213 -2.87 21.00 -4.33
N VAL A 214 -2.47 20.15 -5.29
CA VAL A 214 -2.37 20.54 -6.70
C VAL A 214 -3.09 19.57 -7.62
N ALA A 215 -3.68 20.08 -8.70
CA ALA A 215 -4.32 19.27 -9.73
C ALA A 215 -4.16 19.93 -11.10
N TRP A 216 -4.20 19.11 -12.14
CA TRP A 216 -4.24 19.59 -13.52
C TRP A 216 -5.67 19.49 -14.05
N GLY A 217 -6.15 20.55 -14.71
CA GLY A 217 -7.35 20.47 -15.53
C GLY A 217 -7.04 19.88 -16.90
N ASP A 218 -8.03 19.29 -17.56
CA ASP A 218 -7.87 18.63 -18.87
C ASP A 218 -7.35 19.56 -19.98
N ARG A 219 -7.51 20.88 -19.81
CA ARG A 219 -7.03 21.92 -20.72
C ARG A 219 -5.57 22.33 -20.48
N GLY A 220 -4.87 21.70 -19.53
CA GLY A 220 -3.49 22.04 -19.16
C GLY A 220 -3.38 23.19 -18.15
N ASP A 221 -4.50 23.62 -17.57
CA ASP A 221 -4.52 24.55 -16.44
C ASP A 221 -3.98 23.85 -15.18
N PHE A 222 -3.18 24.57 -14.41
CA PHE A 222 -2.68 24.12 -13.12
C PHE A 222 -3.48 24.77 -11.98
N PHE A 223 -3.97 23.95 -11.07
CA PHE A 223 -4.73 24.38 -9.89
C PHE A 223 -3.93 24.11 -8.62
N TYR A 224 -3.94 25.07 -7.71
CA TYR A 224 -3.28 24.99 -6.42
C TYR A 224 -4.20 25.54 -5.32
N ILE A 225 -4.37 24.81 -4.23
CA ILE A 225 -5.20 25.22 -3.10
C ILE A 225 -4.31 25.58 -1.91
N LYS A 226 -4.52 26.79 -1.35
CA LYS A 226 -3.83 27.27 -0.15
C LYS A 226 -4.84 27.83 0.85
N GLY A 227 -4.99 27.15 1.99
CA GLY A 227 -6.05 27.47 2.95
C GLY A 227 -7.42 27.28 2.30
N SER A 228 -8.20 28.36 2.14
CA SER A 228 -9.46 28.33 1.39
C SER A 228 -9.34 28.81 -0.06
N ALA A 229 -8.24 29.43 -0.46
CA ALA A 229 -8.11 30.01 -1.79
C ALA A 229 -7.73 28.95 -2.83
N VAL A 230 -8.44 28.94 -3.96
CA VAL A 230 -8.14 28.13 -5.13
C VAL A 230 -7.52 29.02 -6.19
N TYR A 231 -6.28 28.73 -6.55
CA TYR A 231 -5.53 29.46 -7.58
C TYR A 231 -5.51 28.67 -8.89
N ARG A 232 -5.52 29.40 -10.00
CA ARG A 232 -5.34 28.87 -11.35
C ARG A 232 -4.16 29.56 -12.03
N VAL A 233 -3.29 28.75 -12.63
CA VAL A 233 -2.12 29.18 -13.39
C VAL A 233 -2.16 28.48 -14.76
N GLY A 234 -1.82 29.17 -15.84
CA GLY A 234 -1.60 28.48 -17.12
C GLY A 234 -0.39 27.54 -17.00
N GLY A 235 -0.47 26.29 -17.46
CA GLY A 235 0.64 25.34 -17.32
C GLY A 235 1.98 25.82 -17.89
N GLN A 236 1.96 26.64 -18.93
CA GLN A 236 3.16 27.27 -19.53
C GLN A 236 3.68 28.46 -18.72
N GLU A 237 2.82 29.10 -17.93
CA GLU A 237 3.15 30.27 -17.10
C GLU A 237 3.86 29.88 -15.80
N LEU A 238 3.82 28.60 -15.41
CA LEU A 238 4.50 28.07 -14.22
C LEU A 238 6.00 28.40 -14.21
N PHE A 239 6.65 28.36 -15.38
CA PHE A 239 8.06 28.74 -15.51
C PHE A 239 8.27 30.20 -15.08
N THR A 240 7.46 31.12 -15.61
CA THR A 240 7.52 32.55 -15.28
C THR A 240 7.25 32.76 -13.79
N HIS A 241 6.22 32.12 -13.24
CA HIS A 241 5.88 32.26 -11.83
C HIS A 241 6.99 31.78 -10.90
N ALA A 242 7.66 30.68 -11.22
CA ALA A 242 8.74 30.17 -10.39
C ALA A 242 9.99 31.07 -10.39
N VAL A 243 10.33 31.67 -11.54
CA VAL A 243 11.44 32.62 -11.63
C VAL A 243 11.18 33.88 -10.79
N TYR A 244 9.91 34.25 -10.64
CA TYR A 244 9.49 35.45 -9.90
C TYR A 244 8.71 35.12 -8.62
N ALA A 245 8.90 33.93 -8.03
CA ALA A 245 8.09 33.46 -6.90
C ALA A 245 8.19 34.36 -5.65
N ASP A 246 9.29 35.09 -5.51
CA ASP A 246 9.48 36.08 -4.42
C ASP A 246 8.69 37.38 -4.63
N PHE A 247 8.16 37.62 -5.84
CA PHE A 247 7.56 38.90 -6.24
C PHE A 247 6.12 38.78 -6.77
N LEU A 248 5.71 37.61 -7.25
CA LEU A 248 4.38 37.38 -7.84
C LEU A 248 3.62 36.30 -7.08
N GLU A 249 2.35 36.56 -6.76
CA GLU A 249 1.45 35.51 -6.28
C GLU A 249 1.26 34.43 -7.36
N VAL A 250 1.07 33.18 -6.92
CA VAL A 250 0.94 32.01 -7.80
C VAL A 250 -0.44 32.04 -8.47
N GLY A 251 -0.52 32.66 -9.64
CA GLY A 251 -1.72 32.65 -10.49
C GLY A 251 -2.85 33.56 -10.06
N GLN A 252 -4.01 33.38 -10.71
CA GLN A 252 -5.23 34.13 -10.43
C GLN A 252 -6.15 33.33 -9.51
N THR A 253 -6.85 34.01 -8.60
CA THR A 253 -7.89 33.37 -7.77
C THR A 253 -9.02 32.86 -8.65
N ALA A 254 -9.20 31.55 -8.68
CA ALA A 254 -10.26 30.86 -9.41
C ALA A 254 -11.52 30.64 -8.55
N GLY A 255 -11.37 30.59 -7.22
CA GLY A 255 -12.47 30.43 -6.27
C GLY A 255 -12.00 30.40 -4.83
N ARG A 256 -12.95 30.30 -3.89
CA ARG A 256 -12.65 30.21 -2.45
C ARG A 256 -13.53 29.16 -1.77
N LEU A 257 -12.92 28.08 -1.31
CA LEU A 257 -13.60 27.02 -0.58
C LEU A 257 -14.24 27.56 0.71
N PRO A 258 -15.39 27.01 1.13
CA PRO A 258 -16.04 27.39 2.38
C PRO A 258 -15.32 26.85 3.62
N LEU A 259 -14.45 25.85 3.44
CA LEU A 259 -13.66 25.21 4.49
C LEU A 259 -12.18 25.30 4.13
N GLU A 260 -11.31 25.37 5.13
CA GLU A 260 -9.87 25.28 4.90
C GLU A 260 -9.49 23.88 4.41
N PHE A 261 -8.68 23.87 3.35
CA PHE A 261 -8.10 22.66 2.76
C PHE A 261 -6.84 22.29 3.52
N ASP A 262 -6.80 21.06 4.02
CA ASP A 262 -5.67 20.46 4.69
C ASP A 262 -5.03 19.41 3.76
N PRO A 263 -3.85 19.67 3.17
CA PRO A 263 -3.22 18.73 2.25
C PRO A 263 -2.83 17.38 2.87
N ASP A 264 -2.84 17.24 4.19
CA ASP A 264 -2.53 15.98 4.87
C ASP A 264 -3.72 15.01 4.86
N PHE A 265 -4.94 15.53 4.77
CA PHE A 265 -6.18 14.74 4.91
C PHE A 265 -7.19 14.95 3.79
N ASP A 266 -7.04 16.02 3.02
CA ASP A 266 -7.99 16.41 1.99
C ASP A 266 -7.44 16.08 0.60
N LEU A 267 -8.37 15.78 -0.31
CA LEU A 267 -8.11 15.53 -1.72
C LEU A 267 -9.05 16.38 -2.56
N PHE A 268 -8.66 16.70 -3.79
CA PHE A 268 -9.57 17.34 -4.74
C PHE A 268 -9.33 16.92 -6.18
N TRP A 269 -10.37 17.06 -6.98
CA TRP A 269 -10.42 16.76 -8.41
C TRP A 269 -11.07 17.93 -9.14
N MET A 270 -10.58 18.23 -10.34
CA MET A 270 -11.08 19.31 -11.18
C MET A 270 -12.09 18.79 -12.21
N SER A 271 -13.11 19.59 -12.52
CA SER A 271 -14.02 19.29 -13.62
C SER A 271 -13.30 19.38 -14.99
N PRO A 272 -13.71 18.62 -16.02
CA PRO A 272 -13.09 18.68 -17.36
C PRO A 272 -13.09 20.07 -18.01
N ASP A 273 -14.08 20.90 -17.67
CA ASP A 273 -14.17 22.29 -18.14
C ASP A 273 -13.49 23.30 -17.21
N SER A 274 -12.88 22.84 -16.11
CA SER A 274 -12.19 23.66 -15.11
C SER A 274 -13.08 24.72 -14.44
N ARG A 275 -14.39 24.47 -14.34
CA ARG A 275 -15.38 25.40 -13.75
C ARG A 275 -15.93 24.95 -12.39
N ALA A 276 -15.65 23.72 -12.00
CA ALA A 276 -16.00 23.19 -10.70
C ALA A 276 -14.88 22.27 -10.19
N LEU A 277 -14.92 21.98 -8.90
CA LEU A 277 -14.10 20.96 -8.30
C LEU A 277 -14.93 20.08 -7.37
N VAL A 278 -14.41 18.90 -7.09
CA VAL A 278 -14.86 18.05 -6.00
C VAL A 278 -13.74 17.99 -4.98
N PHE A 279 -14.03 18.16 -3.69
CA PHE A 279 -13.03 17.98 -2.65
C PHE A 279 -13.53 17.07 -1.53
N SER A 280 -12.66 16.19 -1.05
CA SER A 280 -12.88 15.33 0.10
C SER A 280 -12.26 15.99 1.31
N LYS A 281 -13.06 16.36 2.31
CA LYS A 281 -12.62 16.86 3.61
C LYS A 281 -12.42 15.69 4.57
N GLY A 282 -11.21 15.56 5.10
CA GLY A 282 -10.84 14.56 6.10
C GLY A 282 -10.99 13.11 5.62
N GLY A 283 -10.97 12.89 4.29
CA GLY A 283 -11.25 11.58 3.70
C GLY A 283 -12.67 11.04 3.93
N ARG A 284 -13.63 11.87 4.38
CA ARG A 284 -14.98 11.40 4.75
C ARG A 284 -16.10 12.18 4.09
N ASN A 285 -15.97 13.50 3.99
CA ASN A 285 -17.04 14.35 3.46
C ASN A 285 -16.63 14.85 2.07
N VAL A 286 -17.29 14.36 1.03
CA VAL A 286 -16.99 14.74 -0.36
C VAL A 286 -17.99 15.77 -0.83
N PHE A 287 -17.51 16.96 -1.20
CA PHE A 287 -18.30 18.11 -1.60
C PHE A 287 -18.13 18.40 -3.10
N TYR A 288 -19.22 18.78 -3.75
CA TYR A 288 -19.17 19.42 -5.06
C TYR A 288 -19.15 20.95 -4.90
N TYR A 289 -18.21 21.63 -5.56
CA TYR A 289 -18.04 23.08 -5.45
C TYR A 289 -17.85 23.74 -6.84
N PRO A 290 -18.82 24.54 -7.31
CA PRO A 290 -18.64 25.37 -8.52
C PRO A 290 -17.74 26.58 -8.23
N LEU A 291 -16.70 26.79 -9.04
CA LEU A 291 -15.70 27.85 -8.82
C LEU A 291 -16.25 29.27 -9.01
N SER A 292 -17.26 29.45 -9.87
CA SER A 292 -17.89 30.75 -10.11
C SER A 292 -18.89 31.17 -9.04
N ALA A 293 -19.18 30.31 -8.05
CA ALA A 293 -20.17 30.63 -7.04
C ALA A 293 -19.54 31.50 -5.93
N GLU A 294 -20.03 32.73 -5.80
CA GLU A 294 -20.00 33.42 -4.50
C GLU A 294 -20.99 32.72 -3.59
N VAL A 295 -20.60 31.56 -3.06
CA VAL A 295 -21.44 30.80 -2.12
C VAL A 295 -21.62 31.68 -0.88
N SER A 296 -22.82 32.24 -0.73
CA SER A 296 -23.15 33.02 0.46
C SER A 296 -23.09 32.12 1.69
N ALA A 297 -22.84 32.68 2.87
CA ALA A 297 -22.71 31.91 4.12
C ALA A 297 -23.95 31.03 4.47
N ASN A 298 -25.08 31.20 3.76
CA ASN A 298 -26.33 30.48 3.98
C ASN A 298 -26.62 29.37 2.94
N GLU A 299 -25.77 29.17 1.94
CA GLU A 299 -25.96 28.11 0.94
C GLU A 299 -25.29 26.80 1.36
N THR A 300 -26.05 25.70 1.36
CA THR A 300 -25.52 24.36 1.66
C THR A 300 -24.99 23.71 0.38
N LEU A 301 -23.70 23.34 0.38
CA LEU A 301 -23.12 22.60 -0.74
C LEU A 301 -23.64 21.16 -0.81
N PRO A 302 -23.84 20.61 -2.02
CA PRO A 302 -24.08 19.18 -2.18
C PRO A 302 -22.88 18.38 -1.68
N TYR A 303 -23.13 17.41 -0.80
CA TYR A 303 -22.09 16.55 -0.25
C TYR A 303 -22.57 15.12 -0.04
N ILE A 304 -21.60 14.21 0.08
CA ILE A 304 -21.81 12.86 0.63
C ILE A 304 -20.92 12.68 1.85
N LYS A 305 -21.46 11.99 2.86
CA LYS A 305 -20.69 11.49 4.00
C LYS A 305 -20.41 10.01 3.78
N LEU A 306 -19.14 9.66 3.64
CA LEU A 306 -18.69 8.28 3.48
C LEU A 306 -18.75 7.52 4.83
N PRO A 307 -18.93 6.19 4.81
CA PRO A 307 -18.84 5.36 6.01
C PRO A 307 -17.49 5.49 6.73
N ALA A 308 -17.46 5.16 8.02
CA ALA A 308 -16.20 5.04 8.75
C ALA A 308 -15.34 3.92 8.12
N GLY A 309 -14.03 4.17 7.97
CA GLY A 309 -13.13 3.22 7.32
C GLY A 309 -13.17 3.22 5.79
N ALA A 310 -13.89 4.15 5.15
CA ALA A 310 -13.83 4.30 3.70
C ALA A 310 -12.42 4.70 3.23
N PHE A 311 -11.96 4.07 2.14
CA PHE A 311 -10.67 4.32 1.50
C PHE A 311 -10.82 4.31 -0.03
N ASP A 312 -9.75 4.62 -0.77
CA ASP A 312 -9.72 4.68 -2.24
C ASP A 312 -10.87 5.49 -2.85
N ILE A 313 -10.99 6.74 -2.39
CA ILE A 313 -11.97 7.68 -2.94
C ILE A 313 -11.49 8.10 -4.32
N ASP A 314 -12.33 7.91 -5.32
CA ASP A 314 -12.04 8.32 -6.70
C ASP A 314 -13.25 8.97 -7.38
N VAL A 315 -12.98 9.75 -8.42
CA VAL A 315 -13.95 10.60 -9.12
C VAL A 315 -13.93 10.30 -10.62
N LEU A 316 -15.05 9.80 -11.14
CA LEU A 316 -15.29 9.66 -12.56
C LEU A 316 -16.07 10.88 -13.06
N TRP A 317 -15.43 11.68 -13.91
CA TRP A 317 -15.99 12.95 -14.39
C TRP A 317 -15.83 13.13 -15.91
N PRO A 318 -16.60 12.43 -16.76
CA PRO A 318 -16.45 12.50 -18.21
C PRO A 318 -16.87 13.84 -18.83
N SER A 319 -17.82 14.57 -18.22
CA SER A 319 -18.27 15.87 -18.75
C SER A 319 -18.83 16.78 -17.65
N PRO A 320 -18.97 18.09 -17.90
CA PRO A 320 -19.66 18.99 -16.98
C PRO A 320 -21.07 18.44 -16.66
N GLY A 321 -21.42 18.40 -15.37
CA GLY A 321 -22.70 17.87 -14.88
C GLY A 321 -22.81 16.34 -14.77
N ALA A 322 -21.80 15.59 -15.24
CA ALA A 322 -21.78 14.14 -15.23
C ALA A 322 -20.70 13.65 -14.27
N LEU A 323 -21.00 13.58 -12.97
CA LEU A 323 -20.02 13.26 -11.91
C LEU A 323 -20.45 12.00 -11.15
N THR A 324 -19.51 11.08 -10.94
CA THR A 324 -19.69 9.91 -10.08
C THR A 324 -18.52 9.82 -9.09
N VAL A 325 -18.84 9.73 -7.80
CA VAL A 325 -17.86 9.50 -6.73
C VAL A 325 -17.90 8.03 -6.35
N THR A 326 -16.73 7.42 -6.17
CA THR A 326 -16.58 6.03 -5.74
C THR A 326 -15.71 5.95 -4.49
N ALA A 327 -15.93 4.93 -3.67
CA ALA A 327 -15.10 4.64 -2.50
C ALA A 327 -15.18 3.15 -2.17
N SER A 328 -14.22 2.65 -1.40
CA SER A 328 -14.17 1.27 -0.92
C SER A 328 -14.28 1.21 0.59
N VAL A 329 -14.89 0.15 1.13
CA VAL A 329 -14.98 -0.15 2.56
C VAL A 329 -14.61 -1.61 2.79
N ARG A 330 -13.81 -1.88 3.81
CA ARG A 330 -13.40 -3.24 4.16
C ARG A 330 -14.40 -3.86 5.12
N HIS A 331 -14.82 -5.08 4.82
CA HIS A 331 -15.60 -5.93 5.71
C HIS A 331 -14.85 -7.25 5.94
N ARG A 332 -15.35 -8.06 6.89
CA ARG A 332 -14.81 -9.39 7.17
C ARG A 332 -14.73 -10.29 5.93
N ASP A 333 -15.68 -10.16 5.02
CA ASP A 333 -15.84 -11.01 3.83
C ASP A 333 -15.21 -10.44 2.55
N GLY A 334 -14.44 -9.35 2.64
CA GLY A 334 -13.75 -8.71 1.51
C GLY A 334 -14.00 -7.20 1.40
N ILE A 335 -13.73 -6.65 0.22
CA ILE A 335 -13.90 -5.21 -0.05
C ILE A 335 -15.29 -4.96 -0.66
N ALA A 336 -16.08 -4.10 -0.03
CA ALA A 336 -17.30 -3.55 -0.60
C ALA A 336 -16.99 -2.22 -1.29
N ALA A 337 -17.36 -2.12 -2.57
CA ALA A 337 -17.33 -0.87 -3.30
C ALA A 337 -18.61 -0.08 -3.04
N LEU A 338 -18.53 1.25 -3.15
CA LEU A 338 -19.62 2.20 -2.99
C LEU A 338 -19.53 3.23 -4.12
N ALA A 339 -20.68 3.68 -4.64
CA ALA A 339 -20.71 4.68 -5.69
C ALA A 339 -21.92 5.61 -5.55
N TRP A 340 -21.73 6.89 -5.88
CA TRP A 340 -22.74 7.94 -5.85
C TRP A 340 -22.70 8.79 -7.11
N ARG A 341 -23.85 8.96 -7.73
CA ARG A 341 -24.04 9.84 -8.90
C ARG A 341 -24.44 11.24 -8.44
N PHE A 342 -23.76 12.24 -8.96
CA PHE A 342 -24.20 13.63 -8.85
C PHE A 342 -25.11 13.97 -10.03
N ALA A 343 -26.25 14.59 -9.73
CA ALA A 343 -27.14 15.17 -10.73
C ALA A 343 -27.35 16.67 -10.42
N ALA A 344 -26.94 17.52 -11.35
CA ALA A 344 -27.28 18.94 -11.34
C ALA A 344 -28.68 19.09 -11.97
N ASP A 345 -29.73 19.09 -11.15
CA ASP A 345 -31.06 19.48 -11.61
C ASP A 345 -31.18 21.01 -11.53
N GLY A 346 -31.49 21.66 -12.65
CA GLY A 346 -31.71 23.12 -12.70
C GLY A 346 -32.96 23.60 -11.96
N SER A 347 -33.73 22.71 -11.32
CA SER A 347 -34.97 23.01 -10.60
C SER A 347 -35.08 22.41 -9.18
N GLN A 348 -34.25 21.41 -8.83
CA GLN A 348 -34.11 20.87 -7.46
C GLN A 348 -32.69 21.09 -6.94
N ALA A 349 -32.53 21.16 -5.61
CA ALA A 349 -31.22 21.22 -4.98
C ALA A 349 -30.34 20.07 -5.49
N SER A 350 -29.18 20.41 -6.06
CA SER A 350 -28.19 19.44 -6.57
C SER A 350 -27.89 18.40 -5.49
N ARG A 351 -27.95 17.11 -5.83
CA ARG A 351 -27.79 16.03 -4.85
C ARG A 351 -27.04 14.83 -5.40
N PHE A 352 -26.42 14.10 -4.48
CA PHE A 352 -25.84 12.79 -4.74
C PHE A 352 -26.88 11.70 -4.49
N THR A 353 -26.93 10.70 -5.38
CA THR A 353 -27.77 9.51 -5.24
C THR A 353 -26.90 8.27 -5.28
N SER A 354 -27.09 7.35 -4.34
CA SER A 354 -26.35 6.09 -4.32
C SER A 354 -26.70 5.24 -5.55
N LEU A 355 -25.69 4.59 -6.13
CA LEU A 355 -25.86 3.66 -7.23
C LEU A 355 -25.95 2.23 -6.67
N GLU A 356 -27.06 1.54 -6.98
CA GLU A 356 -27.18 0.12 -6.70
C GLU A 356 -26.14 -0.64 -7.55
N THR A 357 -25.34 -1.52 -6.96
CA THR A 357 -24.33 -2.40 -7.59
C THR A 357 -23.05 -1.76 -8.18
N PRO A 358 -22.10 -1.34 -7.32
CA PRO A 358 -20.70 -1.23 -7.72
C PRO A 358 -20.10 -2.65 -7.88
N VAL A 359 -19.72 -3.01 -9.10
CA VAL A 359 -19.28 -4.37 -9.48
C VAL A 359 -17.80 -4.62 -9.14
N GLY A 360 -17.05 -3.59 -8.76
CA GLY A 360 -15.63 -3.66 -8.41
C GLY A 360 -15.19 -2.45 -7.58
N SER A 361 -14.04 -2.56 -6.90
CA SER A 361 -13.45 -1.51 -6.05
C SER A 361 -12.66 -0.46 -6.85
N HIS A 362 -12.41 -0.71 -8.13
CA HIS A 362 -11.65 0.19 -9.01
C HIS A 362 -12.41 0.48 -10.30
N TYR A 363 -12.15 1.66 -10.88
CA TYR A 363 -12.88 2.18 -12.03
C TYR A 363 -11.97 2.92 -13.01
N ALA A 364 -12.31 2.88 -14.31
CA ALA A 364 -11.62 3.67 -15.33
C ALA A 364 -12.58 4.10 -16.45
N LEU A 365 -12.63 5.41 -16.74
CA LEU A 365 -13.37 5.95 -17.87
C LEU A 365 -12.69 5.59 -19.20
N SER A 366 -13.49 5.27 -20.21
CA SER A 366 -13.00 5.23 -21.60
C SER A 366 -12.47 6.61 -22.01
N PRO A 367 -11.55 6.70 -22.98
CA PRO A 367 -11.00 7.99 -23.41
C PRO A 367 -12.06 9.02 -23.86
N ASP A 368 -13.20 8.57 -24.38
CA ASP A 368 -14.35 9.42 -24.73
C ASP A 368 -15.36 9.64 -23.59
N GLY A 369 -15.14 9.04 -22.42
CA GLY A 369 -16.00 9.17 -21.24
C GLY A 369 -17.34 8.42 -21.33
N SER A 370 -17.62 7.69 -22.42
CA SER A 370 -18.91 7.03 -22.63
C SER A 370 -19.08 5.72 -21.86
N LYS A 371 -17.96 5.08 -21.45
CA LYS A 371 -17.96 3.77 -20.79
C LYS A 371 -17.10 3.78 -19.54
N VAL A 372 -17.37 2.82 -18.65
CA VAL A 372 -16.61 2.59 -17.42
C VAL A 372 -16.20 1.13 -17.37
N LEU A 373 -14.91 0.87 -17.18
CA LEU A 373 -14.45 -0.41 -16.68
C LEU A 373 -14.52 -0.36 -15.16
N ALA A 374 -15.17 -1.35 -14.54
CA ALA A 374 -15.15 -1.54 -13.10
C ALA A 374 -14.59 -2.93 -12.80
N TRP A 375 -13.68 -3.05 -11.83
CA TRP A 375 -13.04 -4.33 -11.48
C TRP A 375 -12.66 -4.45 -10.01
N GLY A 376 -12.46 -5.68 -9.54
CA GLY A 376 -12.03 -6.01 -8.18
C GLY A 376 -12.16 -7.51 -7.86
N GLU A 377 -12.30 -7.85 -6.58
CA GLU A 377 -12.33 -9.25 -6.08
C GLU A 377 -13.42 -10.13 -6.73
N LYS A 378 -14.54 -9.52 -7.14
CA LYS A 378 -15.69 -10.25 -7.71
C LYS A 378 -15.60 -10.46 -9.21
N GLY A 379 -14.76 -9.71 -9.92
CA GLY A 379 -14.86 -9.65 -11.38
C GLY A 379 -14.43 -8.35 -12.00
N SER A 380 -14.66 -8.27 -13.31
CA SER A 380 -14.70 -7.00 -14.04
C SER A 380 -15.97 -6.89 -14.87
N VAL A 381 -16.48 -5.68 -15.06
CA VAL A 381 -17.62 -5.39 -15.93
C VAL A 381 -17.35 -4.13 -16.74
N LEU A 382 -17.93 -4.11 -17.95
CA LEU A 382 -18.00 -2.91 -18.77
C LEU A 382 -19.39 -2.29 -18.61
N LEU A 383 -19.45 -1.05 -18.14
CA LEU A 383 -20.67 -0.29 -17.94
C LEU A 383 -20.80 0.82 -18.98
N ASP A 384 -22.03 1.13 -19.36
CA ASP A 384 -22.35 2.41 -19.98
C ASP A 384 -22.38 3.50 -18.89
N TYR A 385 -21.66 4.60 -19.09
CA TYR A 385 -21.51 5.61 -18.02
C TYR A 385 -22.87 6.25 -17.67
N ASN A 386 -23.67 6.61 -18.68
CA ASN A 386 -24.90 7.36 -18.49
C ASN A 386 -25.98 6.55 -17.79
N THR A 387 -26.14 5.30 -18.18
CA THR A 387 -27.18 4.42 -17.64
C THR A 387 -26.71 3.61 -16.43
N TRP A 388 -25.39 3.51 -16.21
CA TRP A 388 -24.74 2.60 -15.25
C TRP A 388 -25.10 1.12 -15.45
N LYS A 389 -25.66 0.77 -16.61
CA LYS A 389 -26.03 -0.61 -16.92
C LYS A 389 -24.83 -1.36 -17.51
N PRO A 390 -24.69 -2.66 -17.22
CA PRO A 390 -23.70 -3.50 -17.87
C PRO A 390 -23.91 -3.50 -19.39
N ALA A 391 -22.92 -2.99 -20.13
CA ALA A 391 -22.86 -3.11 -21.58
C ALA A 391 -22.48 -4.54 -22.01
N ARG A 392 -21.90 -5.31 -21.09
CA ARG A 392 -21.54 -6.72 -21.26
C ARG A 392 -21.71 -7.49 -19.94
N SER A 393 -21.88 -8.80 -20.02
CA SER A 393 -21.79 -9.70 -18.87
C SER A 393 -20.46 -9.51 -18.13
N ALA A 394 -20.53 -9.50 -16.79
CA ALA A 394 -19.36 -9.46 -15.94
C ALA A 394 -18.47 -10.70 -16.19
N GLN A 395 -17.16 -10.49 -16.24
CA GLN A 395 -16.20 -11.57 -16.05
C GLN A 395 -16.20 -11.90 -14.56
N PRO A 396 -16.52 -13.14 -14.15
CA PRO A 396 -16.44 -13.53 -12.76
C PRO A 396 -14.97 -13.78 -12.34
N GLY A 397 -14.70 -13.57 -11.06
CA GLY A 397 -13.42 -13.87 -10.42
C GLY A 397 -12.48 -12.67 -10.32
N PRO A 398 -11.51 -12.68 -9.38
CA PRO A 398 -10.70 -11.50 -9.09
C PRO A 398 -9.96 -10.96 -10.31
N VAL A 399 -10.11 -9.66 -10.55
CA VAL A 399 -9.33 -8.90 -11.54
C VAL A 399 -8.51 -7.87 -10.79
N HIS A 400 -7.23 -7.76 -11.10
CA HIS A 400 -6.29 -6.89 -10.37
C HIS A 400 -6.15 -5.54 -11.04
N SER A 401 -6.06 -5.53 -12.37
CA SER A 401 -5.82 -4.29 -13.11
C SER A 401 -6.48 -4.28 -14.49
N CYS A 402 -6.96 -3.11 -14.90
CA CYS A 402 -7.52 -2.86 -16.22
C CYS A 402 -6.98 -1.54 -16.76
N VAL A 403 -6.75 -1.45 -18.08
CA VAL A 403 -6.37 -0.18 -18.72
C VAL A 403 -6.96 -0.09 -20.13
N TRP A 404 -7.43 1.09 -20.51
CA TRP A 404 -7.97 1.35 -21.85
C TRP A 404 -6.86 1.54 -22.88
N LEU A 405 -6.88 0.78 -23.99
CA LEU A 405 -5.99 1.00 -25.14
C LEU A 405 -6.56 2.05 -26.11
N GLY A 406 -7.87 2.27 -26.04
CA GLY A 406 -8.64 3.23 -26.84
C GLY A 406 -10.12 3.09 -26.52
N ASN A 407 -11.02 3.72 -27.29
CA ASN A 407 -12.47 3.63 -27.02
C ASN A 407 -13.07 2.23 -27.27
N ASN A 408 -12.36 1.39 -28.01
CA ASN A 408 -12.88 0.10 -28.51
C ASN A 408 -12.16 -1.13 -27.94
N GLU A 409 -11.10 -0.94 -27.18
CA GLU A 409 -10.25 -2.03 -26.70
C GLU A 409 -9.60 -1.65 -25.37
N TYR A 410 -9.47 -2.65 -24.51
CA TYR A 410 -8.88 -2.52 -23.19
C TYR A 410 -8.12 -3.79 -22.80
N ILE A 411 -7.26 -3.67 -21.80
CA ILE A 411 -6.59 -4.78 -21.14
C ILE A 411 -7.38 -5.15 -19.90
N VAL A 412 -7.53 -6.46 -19.68
CA VAL A 412 -7.96 -7.05 -18.41
C VAL A 412 -6.84 -7.97 -17.94
N ALA A 413 -6.43 -7.80 -16.68
CA ALA A 413 -5.36 -8.55 -16.07
C ALA A 413 -5.82 -9.17 -14.75
N ASP A 414 -5.90 -10.51 -14.73
CA ASP A 414 -6.24 -11.31 -13.56
C ASP A 414 -5.04 -12.16 -13.08
N SER A 415 -5.22 -12.98 -12.04
CA SER A 415 -4.15 -13.86 -11.52
C SER A 415 -3.64 -14.90 -12.52
N SER A 416 -4.37 -15.13 -13.63
CA SER A 416 -4.06 -16.13 -14.65
C SER A 416 -3.42 -15.52 -15.88
N ARG A 417 -4.03 -14.47 -16.47
CA ARG A 417 -3.71 -13.96 -17.80
C ARG A 417 -3.87 -12.44 -17.88
N ILE A 418 -3.05 -11.86 -18.75
CA ILE A 418 -3.18 -10.50 -19.25
C ILE A 418 -3.71 -10.60 -20.68
N GLU A 419 -4.91 -10.07 -20.92
CA GLU A 419 -5.62 -10.21 -22.19
C GLU A 419 -6.06 -8.85 -22.73
N ARG A 420 -5.94 -8.69 -24.06
CA ARG A 420 -6.64 -7.64 -24.81
C ARG A 420 -8.07 -8.08 -25.03
N VAL A 421 -9.01 -7.17 -24.80
CA VAL A 421 -10.44 -7.40 -24.94
C VAL A 421 -11.04 -6.25 -25.75
N ASP A 422 -11.73 -6.58 -26.83
CA ASP A 422 -12.51 -5.60 -27.59
C ASP A 422 -13.94 -5.49 -27.06
N LEU A 423 -14.70 -4.51 -27.54
CA LEU A 423 -16.10 -4.32 -27.12
C LEU A 423 -17.03 -5.49 -27.52
N ALA A 424 -16.70 -6.26 -28.56
CA ALA A 424 -17.41 -7.49 -28.92
C ALA A 424 -17.07 -8.65 -27.98
N GLY A 425 -16.01 -8.49 -27.21
CA GLY A 425 -15.59 -9.41 -26.19
C GLY A 425 -14.61 -10.48 -26.62
N ARG A 426 -14.03 -10.34 -27.81
CA ARG A 426 -12.96 -11.20 -28.31
C ARG A 426 -11.70 -10.94 -27.48
N ARG A 427 -11.05 -12.02 -27.07
CA ARG A 427 -9.88 -11.99 -26.19
C ARG A 427 -8.63 -12.41 -26.95
N ARG A 428 -7.53 -11.71 -26.72
CA ARG A 428 -6.21 -12.08 -27.22
C ARG A 428 -5.21 -12.05 -26.08
N LEU A 429 -4.49 -13.14 -25.89
CA LEU A 429 -3.44 -13.22 -24.87
C LEU A 429 -2.31 -12.23 -25.18
N VAL A 430 -1.90 -11.50 -24.14
CA VAL A 430 -0.69 -10.66 -24.14
C VAL A 430 0.44 -11.41 -23.43
N CYS A 431 0.18 -11.87 -22.20
CA CYS A 431 1.11 -12.63 -21.38
C CYS A 431 0.35 -13.45 -20.33
N LEU A 432 0.96 -14.52 -19.82
CA LEU A 432 0.47 -15.20 -18.63
C LEU A 432 0.83 -14.39 -17.37
N SER A 433 -0.12 -14.24 -16.47
CA SER A 433 0.09 -13.59 -15.17
C SER A 433 0.79 -14.54 -14.19
N GLY A 434 0.34 -15.80 -14.17
CA GLY A 434 0.86 -16.86 -13.32
C GLY A 434 0.43 -18.24 -13.81
N ALA A 435 1.05 -19.28 -13.25
CA ALA A 435 0.69 -20.67 -13.50
C ALA A 435 0.95 -21.53 -12.27
N LEU A 436 0.01 -22.41 -11.93
CA LEU A 436 0.14 -23.36 -10.82
C LEU A 436 0.67 -24.73 -11.27
N GLU A 437 0.34 -25.13 -12.50
CA GLU A 437 0.86 -26.33 -13.13
C GLU A 437 1.78 -25.88 -14.27
N TYR A 438 3.05 -26.27 -14.21
CA TYR A 438 4.04 -26.01 -15.25
C TYR A 438 5.11 -27.10 -15.23
N GLY A 439 5.88 -27.18 -16.31
CA GLY A 439 6.98 -28.13 -16.45
C GLY A 439 7.56 -28.08 -17.84
N PHE A 440 8.56 -28.90 -18.11
CA PHE A 440 9.08 -29.06 -19.48
C PHE A 440 8.24 -30.08 -20.27
N GLU A 441 8.20 -29.89 -21.59
CA GLU A 441 7.57 -30.84 -22.50
C GLU A 441 8.40 -32.11 -22.66
N GLU A 442 7.73 -33.25 -22.81
CA GLU A 442 8.35 -34.51 -23.21
C GLU A 442 9.01 -34.36 -24.59
N SER A 443 10.33 -34.59 -24.67
CA SER A 443 11.02 -34.60 -25.97
C SER A 443 10.85 -35.97 -26.63
N GLU A 444 10.19 -36.02 -27.78
CA GLU A 444 10.22 -37.17 -28.69
C GLU A 444 11.48 -37.19 -29.60
N LYS A 445 12.30 -36.12 -29.59
CA LYS A 445 13.37 -35.93 -30.57
C LYS A 445 14.77 -36.21 -30.00
N GLU A 446 15.48 -37.12 -30.67
CA GLU A 446 16.94 -37.15 -30.72
C GLU A 446 17.44 -35.85 -31.39
N GLY A 447 17.76 -34.84 -30.58
CA GLY A 447 18.28 -33.57 -31.08
C GLY A 447 18.61 -32.59 -29.97
N ASN A 448 19.62 -31.75 -30.20
CA ASN A 448 20.22 -30.82 -29.23
C ASN A 448 19.36 -29.57 -28.92
N ALA A 449 18.05 -29.61 -29.23
CA ALA A 449 17.15 -28.47 -29.02
C ALA A 449 16.63 -28.45 -27.57
N PRO A 450 16.59 -27.27 -26.91
CA PRO A 450 16.10 -27.18 -25.54
C PRO A 450 14.61 -27.55 -25.45
N ALA A 451 14.23 -28.30 -24.42
CA ALA A 451 12.83 -28.67 -24.16
C ALA A 451 11.93 -27.43 -24.04
N ARG A 452 10.74 -27.46 -24.64
CA ARG A 452 9.77 -26.36 -24.50
C ARG A 452 9.21 -26.34 -23.08
N ILE A 453 8.78 -25.16 -22.64
CA ILE A 453 8.17 -24.93 -21.34
C ILE A 453 6.65 -24.92 -21.53
N LEU A 454 5.96 -25.69 -20.71
CA LEU A 454 4.50 -25.77 -20.66
C LEU A 454 4.00 -25.14 -19.36
N ALA A 455 2.91 -24.38 -19.45
CA ALA A 455 2.25 -23.79 -18.29
C ALA A 455 0.73 -23.81 -18.49
N LYS A 456 0.01 -24.22 -17.45
CA LYS A 456 -1.45 -24.18 -17.41
C LYS A 456 -1.92 -22.94 -16.67
N SER A 457 -2.75 -22.15 -17.33
CA SER A 457 -3.28 -20.91 -16.79
C SER A 457 -4.70 -20.66 -17.30
N GLY A 458 -5.61 -20.26 -16.41
CA GLY A 458 -7.02 -20.05 -16.76
C GLY A 458 -7.70 -21.29 -17.35
N GLY A 459 -7.27 -22.50 -16.95
CA GLY A 459 -7.79 -23.78 -17.45
C GLY A 459 -7.24 -24.25 -18.80
N ALA A 460 -6.44 -23.45 -19.50
CA ALA A 460 -5.82 -23.79 -20.78
C ALA A 460 -4.30 -23.98 -20.64
N TRP A 461 -3.72 -24.78 -21.54
CA TRP A 461 -2.28 -24.99 -21.62
C TRP A 461 -1.64 -24.06 -22.65
N TYR A 462 -0.45 -23.58 -22.31
CA TYR A 462 0.37 -22.73 -23.16
C TYR A 462 1.79 -23.27 -23.24
N VAL A 463 2.45 -22.99 -24.36
CA VAL A 463 3.82 -23.41 -24.65
C VAL A 463 4.69 -22.21 -25.04
N THR A 464 5.95 -22.23 -24.62
CA THR A 464 7.02 -21.32 -25.06
C THR A 464 8.35 -22.07 -25.11
N ASP A 465 9.31 -21.56 -25.88
CA ASP A 465 10.72 -22.00 -25.85
C ASP A 465 11.58 -21.14 -24.89
N GLY A 466 10.96 -20.19 -24.17
CA GLY A 466 11.65 -19.21 -23.32
C GLY A 466 12.04 -17.92 -24.06
N VAL A 467 11.72 -17.79 -25.34
CA VAL A 467 12.00 -16.60 -26.17
C VAL A 467 10.72 -16.14 -26.89
N SER A 468 10.04 -17.08 -27.50
CA SER A 468 8.78 -16.91 -28.21
C SER A 468 7.62 -16.60 -27.24
N PRO A 469 6.64 -15.78 -27.64
CA PRO A 469 5.44 -15.55 -26.84
C PRO A 469 4.72 -16.85 -26.49
N TRP A 470 3.97 -16.84 -25.39
CA TRP A 470 3.08 -17.93 -25.02
C TRP A 470 2.07 -18.21 -26.14
N ALA A 471 2.01 -19.46 -26.59
CA ALA A 471 1.02 -19.95 -27.56
C ALA A 471 0.14 -21.02 -26.94
N ALA A 472 -1.17 -21.00 -27.20
CA ALA A 472 -2.07 -22.03 -26.70
C ALA A 472 -1.76 -23.40 -27.35
N ILE A 473 -1.87 -24.47 -26.58
CA ILE A 473 -1.69 -25.86 -27.04
C ILE A 473 -2.81 -26.74 -26.49
N THR A 474 -3.32 -27.66 -27.32
CA THR A 474 -4.46 -28.53 -26.98
C THR A 474 -4.04 -29.88 -26.40
N GLU A 475 -2.88 -30.39 -26.80
CA GLU A 475 -2.35 -31.70 -26.40
C GLU A 475 -0.98 -31.54 -25.73
N PRO A 476 -0.94 -31.00 -24.51
CA PRO A 476 0.31 -30.84 -23.76
C PRO A 476 0.83 -32.21 -23.33
N ARG A 477 2.12 -32.46 -23.53
CA ARG A 477 2.83 -33.61 -22.98
C ARG A 477 3.85 -33.14 -21.96
N VAL A 478 3.41 -32.96 -20.72
CA VAL A 478 4.28 -32.50 -19.64
C VAL A 478 5.08 -33.70 -19.14
N ARG A 479 6.41 -33.59 -19.13
CA ARG A 479 7.27 -34.65 -18.60
C ARG A 479 7.07 -34.79 -17.09
N GLN A 480 7.51 -35.91 -16.53
CA GLN A 480 7.58 -36.06 -15.08
C GLN A 480 8.61 -35.08 -14.48
N THR A 481 8.20 -34.35 -13.44
CA THR A 481 9.07 -33.42 -12.70
C THR A 481 10.34 -34.12 -12.22
N SER A 482 11.49 -33.47 -12.40
CA SER A 482 12.78 -33.96 -11.90
C SER A 482 13.46 -32.90 -11.05
N HIS A 483 14.13 -33.32 -9.97
CA HIS A 483 14.99 -32.46 -9.15
C HIS A 483 16.48 -32.74 -9.40
N VAL A 484 16.80 -33.57 -10.39
CA VAL A 484 18.16 -34.05 -10.69
C VAL A 484 18.37 -34.03 -12.21
N SER A 485 19.55 -33.57 -12.62
CA SER A 485 20.09 -33.72 -13.97
C SER A 485 21.43 -34.45 -13.91
N GLY A 486 22.07 -34.67 -15.06
CA GLY A 486 23.41 -35.25 -15.12
C GLY A 486 24.49 -34.44 -14.38
N ARG A 487 24.25 -33.16 -14.06
CA ARG A 487 25.22 -32.28 -13.38
C ARG A 487 24.71 -31.66 -12.09
N TYR A 488 23.41 -31.46 -11.93
CA TYR A 488 22.87 -30.72 -10.79
C TYR A 488 21.80 -31.51 -10.03
N ARG A 489 21.70 -31.26 -8.73
CA ARG A 489 20.54 -31.59 -7.91
C ARG A 489 20.01 -30.31 -7.27
N VAL A 490 18.69 -30.15 -7.23
CA VAL A 490 18.03 -28.99 -6.65
C VAL A 490 17.14 -29.38 -5.48
N TYR A 491 16.99 -28.48 -4.51
CA TYR A 491 16.09 -28.64 -3.37
C TYR A 491 15.73 -27.27 -2.77
N LEU A 492 14.71 -27.22 -1.91
CA LEU A 492 14.35 -26.02 -1.16
C LEU A 492 14.93 -26.10 0.25
N GLU A 493 15.59 -25.04 0.69
CA GLU A 493 16.08 -24.90 2.06
C GLU A 493 15.24 -23.87 2.81
N LYS A 494 14.66 -24.27 3.95
CA LYS A 494 13.85 -23.39 4.79
C LYS A 494 14.73 -22.28 5.39
N GLN A 495 14.23 -21.06 5.34
CA GLN A 495 14.89 -19.88 5.90
C GLN A 495 14.19 -19.47 7.21
N SER A 496 14.94 -18.85 8.12
CA SER A 496 14.45 -18.42 9.43
C SER A 496 14.11 -16.92 9.51
N GLY A 497 14.22 -16.17 8.40
CA GLY A 497 13.98 -14.73 8.38
C GLY A 497 13.47 -14.20 7.04
N PHE A 498 12.82 -13.03 7.07
CA PHE A 498 12.40 -12.26 5.89
C PHE A 498 13.62 -11.96 4.99
N PRO A 499 13.51 -11.89 3.65
CA PRO A 499 12.35 -11.86 2.77
C PRO A 499 11.91 -13.23 2.26
N TYR A 500 12.59 -14.32 2.62
CA TYR A 500 12.38 -15.63 2.03
C TYR A 500 11.90 -16.62 3.10
N GLU A 501 10.85 -17.38 2.84
CA GLU A 501 10.46 -18.51 3.70
C GLU A 501 11.32 -19.75 3.45
N ASN A 502 11.77 -19.89 2.20
CA ASN A 502 12.68 -20.93 1.74
C ASN A 502 13.51 -20.36 0.58
N ILE A 503 14.51 -21.10 0.09
CA ILE A 503 15.30 -20.69 -1.08
C ILE A 503 15.68 -21.89 -1.94
N PRO A 504 15.68 -21.78 -3.28
CA PRO A 504 16.18 -22.84 -4.15
C PRO A 504 17.70 -23.00 -4.02
N MET A 505 18.14 -24.20 -3.69
CA MET A 505 19.54 -24.59 -3.54
C MET A 505 19.97 -25.47 -4.71
N ILE A 506 21.21 -25.25 -5.19
CA ILE A 506 21.80 -25.95 -6.33
C ILE A 506 23.06 -26.69 -5.86
N ARG A 507 23.02 -28.01 -5.94
CA ARG A 507 24.17 -28.91 -5.69
C ARG A 507 24.78 -29.31 -7.02
N ASN A 508 26.03 -28.91 -7.28
CA ASN A 508 26.77 -29.31 -8.49
C ASN A 508 27.46 -30.66 -8.28
N THR A 509 26.90 -31.75 -8.79
CA THR A 509 27.41 -33.12 -8.56
C THR A 509 28.83 -33.37 -9.07
N ALA A 510 29.31 -32.57 -10.04
CA ALA A 510 30.68 -32.66 -10.56
C ALA A 510 31.72 -31.94 -9.68
N SER A 511 31.29 -31.10 -8.74
CA SER A 511 32.16 -30.45 -7.74
C SER A 511 31.68 -30.72 -6.31
N VAL A 512 32.32 -30.17 -5.29
CA VAL A 512 31.85 -30.24 -3.89
C VAL A 512 30.99 -29.05 -3.47
N GLY A 513 30.58 -28.19 -4.42
CA GLY A 513 29.86 -26.95 -4.14
C GLY A 513 28.33 -27.12 -4.06
N THR A 514 27.73 -26.42 -3.09
CA THR A 514 26.30 -26.09 -3.03
C THR A 514 26.18 -24.58 -2.95
N THR A 515 25.25 -23.99 -3.70
CA THR A 515 25.00 -22.55 -3.68
C THR A 515 23.51 -22.25 -3.75
N ALA A 516 23.08 -21.12 -3.21
CA ALA A 516 21.73 -20.63 -3.40
C ALA A 516 21.56 -20.09 -4.82
N LEU A 517 20.40 -20.29 -5.42
CA LEU A 517 20.08 -19.71 -6.73
C LEU A 517 19.98 -18.18 -6.67
N LEU A 518 19.44 -17.66 -5.57
CA LEU A 518 19.18 -16.25 -5.35
C LEU A 518 20.13 -15.71 -4.27
N PRO A 519 20.46 -14.40 -4.31
CA PRO A 519 21.31 -13.80 -3.29
C PRO A 519 20.62 -13.88 -1.93
N LEU A 520 21.33 -14.38 -0.92
CA LEU A 520 20.85 -14.31 0.46
C LEU A 520 20.90 -12.84 0.91
N PRO A 521 19.82 -12.33 1.52
CA PRO A 521 19.82 -10.98 2.05
C PRO A 521 20.75 -10.95 3.27
N PHE A 522 21.82 -10.17 3.18
CA PHE A 522 22.70 -9.95 4.31
C PHE A 522 22.12 -8.87 5.20
N PHE A 523 21.47 -9.25 6.31
CA PHE A 523 21.13 -8.31 7.36
C PHE A 523 22.30 -8.22 8.32
N ARG A 524 22.90 -7.03 8.44
CA ARG A 524 23.89 -6.78 9.47
C ARG A 524 23.29 -7.18 10.82
N GLU A 525 23.96 -8.06 11.56
CA GLU A 525 23.60 -8.33 12.95
C GLU A 525 23.78 -7.02 13.72
N ALA A 526 22.68 -6.48 14.24
CA ALA A 526 22.78 -5.46 15.26
C ALA A 526 23.54 -6.11 16.43
N SER A 527 24.60 -5.46 16.91
CA SER A 527 25.33 -5.94 18.08
C SER A 527 24.34 -6.18 19.21
N VAL A 528 24.14 -7.44 19.60
CA VAL A 528 23.29 -7.80 20.73
C VAL A 528 23.93 -7.16 21.96
N PRO A 529 23.28 -6.20 22.64
CA PRO A 529 23.78 -5.76 23.93
C PRO A 529 23.76 -6.97 24.87
N GLU A 530 24.91 -7.37 25.38
CA GLU A 530 24.98 -8.27 26.53
C GLU A 530 24.23 -7.58 27.67
N ASP A 531 23.19 -8.23 28.20
CA ASP A 531 22.29 -7.75 29.25
C ASP A 531 21.38 -6.55 28.92
N SER A 532 20.17 -6.85 28.42
CA SER A 532 18.98 -6.05 28.76
C SER A 532 17.90 -7.00 29.28
N ALA A 533 17.64 -6.97 30.58
CA ALA A 533 16.60 -7.77 31.22
C ALA A 533 15.26 -7.58 30.47
N GLN A 534 14.66 -8.68 30.01
CA GLN A 534 13.37 -8.68 29.30
C GLN A 534 12.22 -8.08 30.14
N ASN A 535 12.39 -8.09 31.47
CA ASN A 535 11.50 -7.42 32.41
C ASN A 535 12.17 -6.14 32.92
N GLY A 536 11.54 -4.98 32.71
CA GLY A 536 11.91 -3.77 33.46
C GLY A 536 11.80 -4.05 34.96
N GLN A 537 12.56 -3.31 35.79
CA GLN A 537 12.72 -3.55 37.23
C GLN A 537 11.43 -3.58 38.09
N ASP A 538 10.22 -3.53 37.53
CA ASP A 538 8.95 -3.41 38.26
C ASP A 538 7.74 -4.16 37.64
N GLY A 539 7.94 -5.21 36.82
CA GLY A 539 6.82 -6.01 36.26
C GLY A 539 6.20 -5.43 34.98
N VAL A 540 6.90 -4.49 34.33
CA VAL A 540 6.53 -3.90 33.04
C VAL A 540 7.31 -4.58 31.92
N PHE A 541 6.60 -4.98 30.86
CA PHE A 541 7.17 -5.56 29.65
C PHE A 541 7.51 -4.45 28.66
N ASN A 542 8.79 -4.05 28.58
CA ASN A 542 9.23 -2.93 27.74
C ASN A 542 9.64 -3.35 26.32
N HIS A 543 10.07 -4.61 26.15
CA HIS A 543 10.49 -5.16 24.87
C HIS A 543 10.50 -6.70 24.91
N GLY A 544 10.40 -7.33 23.75
CA GLY A 544 10.62 -8.76 23.57
C GLY A 544 12.08 -9.18 23.58
N SER A 545 12.35 -10.43 23.20
CA SER A 545 13.71 -10.95 23.10
C SER A 545 14.58 -10.13 22.14
N ARG A 546 15.82 -9.82 22.55
CA ARG A 546 16.84 -9.20 21.70
C ARG A 546 17.62 -10.20 20.85
N ALA A 547 17.46 -11.49 21.15
CA ALA A 547 18.13 -12.60 20.48
C ALA A 547 17.12 -13.48 19.73
N GLY A 548 17.56 -14.07 18.62
CA GLY A 548 16.73 -14.94 17.79
C GLY A 548 15.95 -14.15 16.74
N HIS A 549 14.61 -14.21 16.81
CA HIS A 549 13.74 -13.59 15.82
C HIS A 549 13.84 -12.05 15.83
N ARG A 550 13.85 -11.45 14.63
CA ARG A 550 13.85 -9.99 14.44
C ARG A 550 12.43 -9.43 14.43
N ASP A 551 11.66 -9.74 15.47
CA ASP A 551 10.28 -9.26 15.59
C ASP A 551 10.23 -7.86 16.22
N ILE A 552 9.27 -7.03 15.83
CA ILE A 552 8.96 -5.73 16.44
C ILE A 552 7.44 -5.59 16.54
N ALA A 553 6.95 -4.87 17.54
CA ALA A 553 5.55 -4.48 17.63
C ALA A 553 5.37 -3.00 17.31
N LEU A 554 4.54 -2.72 16.30
CA LEU A 554 3.94 -1.40 16.14
C LEU A 554 2.62 -1.39 16.91
N CYS A 555 2.45 -0.40 17.79
CA CYS A 555 1.24 -0.22 18.58
C CYS A 555 0.54 1.07 18.16
N PHE A 556 -0.79 1.12 18.24
CA PHE A 556 -1.56 2.29 17.87
C PHE A 556 -2.38 2.80 19.04
N ASP A 557 -2.08 4.02 19.48
CA ASP A 557 -2.70 4.65 20.63
C ASP A 557 -3.87 5.53 20.18
N LEU A 558 -5.09 5.19 20.62
CA LEU A 558 -6.33 5.89 20.27
C LEU A 558 -6.93 6.61 21.48
N TYR A 559 -6.77 7.94 21.50
CA TYR A 559 -7.18 8.80 22.62
C TYR A 559 -8.59 9.38 22.46
N ASP A 560 -8.79 10.25 21.47
CA ASP A 560 -10.04 11.05 21.35
C ASP A 560 -10.55 11.21 19.91
N ASP A 561 -9.70 10.97 18.91
CA ASP A 561 -9.94 11.25 17.50
C ASP A 561 -9.58 10.03 16.64
N ASP A 562 -10.38 9.75 15.60
CA ASP A 562 -10.23 8.58 14.73
C ASP A 562 -9.53 8.90 13.38
N SER A 563 -9.02 10.12 13.21
CA SER A 563 -8.28 10.49 12.00
C SER A 563 -7.03 9.62 11.83
N GLY A 564 -6.81 9.16 10.59
CA GLY A 564 -5.68 8.28 10.26
C GLY A 564 -5.97 6.79 10.45
N LEU A 565 -7.04 6.40 11.15
CA LEU A 565 -7.34 4.99 11.42
C LEU A 565 -7.58 4.19 10.13
N ALA A 566 -8.39 4.71 9.22
CA ALA A 566 -8.69 4.04 7.95
C ALA A 566 -7.42 3.79 7.13
N GLN A 567 -6.51 4.78 7.08
CA GLN A 567 -5.23 4.69 6.41
C GLN A 567 -4.30 3.67 7.09
N ALA A 568 -4.26 3.65 8.42
CA ALA A 568 -3.46 2.69 9.19
C ALA A 568 -3.95 1.24 8.98
N LEU A 569 -5.27 1.00 9.06
CA LEU A 569 -5.86 -0.33 8.84
C LEU A 569 -5.61 -0.84 7.42
N GLU A 570 -5.73 0.05 6.41
CA GLU A 570 -5.38 -0.31 5.04
C GLU A 570 -3.89 -0.68 4.95
N ALA A 571 -3.00 0.14 5.51
CA ALA A 571 -1.56 -0.09 5.41
C ALA A 571 -1.18 -1.43 6.04
N LEU A 572 -1.69 -1.72 7.24
CA LEU A 572 -1.44 -2.99 7.90
C LEU A 572 -1.95 -4.18 7.04
N SER A 573 -3.14 -4.05 6.46
CA SER A 573 -3.69 -5.08 5.56
C SER A 573 -2.85 -5.27 4.29
N ARG A 574 -2.40 -4.17 3.69
CA ARG A 574 -1.59 -4.15 2.46
C ARG A 574 -0.22 -4.78 2.69
N PHE A 575 0.34 -4.64 3.89
CA PHE A 575 1.58 -5.30 4.27
C PHE A 575 1.36 -6.70 4.87
N GLY A 576 0.10 -7.13 5.06
CA GLY A 576 -0.23 -8.43 5.64
C GLY A 576 0.20 -8.57 7.11
N VAL A 577 0.31 -7.44 7.83
CA VAL A 577 0.78 -7.39 9.21
C VAL A 577 -0.38 -7.18 10.17
N ARG A 578 -0.25 -7.72 11.39
CA ARG A 578 -1.17 -7.44 12.50
C ARG A 578 -0.44 -6.62 13.56
N ALA A 579 -1.14 -5.65 14.12
CA ALA A 579 -0.66 -4.76 15.17
C ALA A 579 -1.57 -4.82 16.41
N THR A 580 -1.16 -4.12 17.46
CA THR A 580 -1.94 -3.94 18.69
C THR A 580 -2.47 -2.51 18.76
N PHE A 581 -3.78 -2.36 18.92
CA PHE A 581 -4.43 -1.07 19.15
C PHE A 581 -4.73 -0.94 20.64
N PHE A 582 -4.26 0.13 21.26
CA PHE A 582 -4.59 0.49 22.63
C PHE A 582 -5.69 1.55 22.62
N LEU A 583 -6.86 1.20 23.16
CA LEU A 583 -8.04 2.05 23.17
C LEU A 583 -8.37 2.47 24.60
N ASN A 584 -8.67 3.77 24.78
CA ASN A 584 -9.28 4.24 26.02
C ASN A 584 -10.83 4.22 25.92
N GLY A 585 -11.50 4.32 27.06
CA GLY A 585 -12.97 4.27 27.11
C GLY A 585 -13.65 5.48 26.45
N ASP A 586 -13.02 6.65 26.49
CA ASP A 586 -13.53 7.86 25.84
C ASP A 586 -13.60 7.70 24.31
N PHE A 587 -12.54 7.16 23.71
CA PHE A 587 -12.48 6.84 22.29
C PHE A 587 -13.57 5.82 21.91
N ILE A 588 -13.71 4.74 22.67
CA ILE A 588 -14.70 3.68 22.39
C ILE A 588 -16.12 4.25 22.38
N ARG A 589 -16.46 5.08 23.37
CA ARG A 589 -17.79 5.70 23.48
C ARG A 589 -18.06 6.72 22.36
N ARG A 590 -17.04 7.49 21.93
CA ARG A 590 -17.20 8.51 20.89
C ARG A 590 -17.17 7.93 19.47
N HIS A 591 -16.41 6.86 19.26
CA HIS A 591 -16.15 6.25 17.95
C HIS A 591 -16.43 4.73 17.95
N PRO A 592 -17.66 4.28 18.26
CA PRO A 592 -17.99 2.86 18.31
C PRO A 592 -17.84 2.15 16.95
N ASP A 593 -18.09 2.86 15.84
CA ASP A 593 -17.91 2.33 14.49
C ASP A 593 -16.44 2.08 14.16
N SER A 594 -15.56 3.00 14.56
CA SER A 594 -14.11 2.88 14.41
C SER A 594 -13.55 1.75 15.29
N THR A 595 -14.08 1.61 16.51
CA THR A 595 -13.78 0.47 17.40
C THR A 595 -14.15 -0.86 16.76
N ARG A 596 -15.34 -0.95 16.13
CA ARG A 596 -15.77 -2.14 15.39
C ARG A 596 -14.88 -2.42 14.19
N ALA A 597 -14.49 -1.41 13.42
CA ALA A 597 -13.60 -1.56 12.27
C ALA A 597 -12.23 -2.17 12.65
N ILE A 598 -11.67 -1.81 13.82
CA ILE A 598 -10.44 -2.41 14.34
C ILE A 598 -10.63 -3.91 14.62
N ALA A 599 -11.72 -4.26 15.32
CA ALA A 599 -12.03 -5.65 15.65
C ALA A 599 -12.28 -6.50 14.40
N GLU A 600 -13.06 -5.99 13.43
CA GLU A 600 -13.38 -6.66 12.17
C GLU A 600 -12.15 -6.85 11.28
N SER A 601 -11.14 -5.99 11.40
CA SER A 601 -9.86 -6.11 10.69
C SER A 601 -8.93 -7.19 11.30
N GLY A 602 -9.31 -7.80 12.42
CA GLY A 602 -8.58 -8.92 13.03
C GLY A 602 -7.28 -8.51 13.75
N HIS A 603 -7.15 -7.24 14.12
CA HIS A 603 -6.04 -6.74 14.93
C HIS A 603 -6.24 -7.03 16.41
N GLU A 604 -5.14 -7.05 17.16
CA GLU A 604 -5.20 -7.17 18.61
C GLU A 604 -5.68 -5.83 19.20
N ALA A 605 -6.65 -5.88 20.11
CA ALA A 605 -7.08 -4.72 20.88
C ALA A 605 -6.69 -4.90 22.35
N ALA A 606 -6.25 -3.83 22.99
CA ALA A 606 -5.76 -3.78 24.35
C ALA A 606 -6.19 -2.48 25.05
N SER A 607 -6.08 -2.44 26.37
CA SER A 607 -6.63 -1.32 27.17
C SER A 607 -5.62 -0.17 27.33
N MET A 608 -6.08 1.07 27.17
CA MET A 608 -5.37 2.29 27.58
C MET A 608 -6.07 2.99 28.75
N PHE A 609 -6.73 2.21 29.61
CA PHE A 609 -7.57 2.69 30.71
C PHE A 609 -8.82 3.45 30.25
N TYR A 610 -9.85 3.55 31.10
CA TYR A 610 -11.15 4.11 30.66
C TYR A 610 -11.12 5.64 30.42
N ALA A 611 -10.11 6.34 30.92
CA ALA A 611 -9.95 7.79 30.82
C ALA A 611 -8.46 8.18 30.59
N PRO A 612 -8.18 9.23 29.79
CA PRO A 612 -6.82 9.68 29.48
C PRO A 612 -6.21 10.51 30.62
N VAL A 613 -6.12 9.94 31.82
CA VAL A 613 -5.60 10.61 33.03
C VAL A 613 -4.20 10.12 33.38
N ASP A 614 -3.36 11.04 33.85
CA ASP A 614 -2.06 10.68 34.44
C ASP A 614 -2.28 10.05 35.82
N LEU A 615 -2.30 8.72 35.87
CA LEU A 615 -2.48 7.93 37.09
C LEU A 615 -1.33 8.10 38.10
N SER A 616 -0.19 8.65 37.66
CA SER A 616 0.95 8.96 38.54
C SER A 616 0.90 10.37 39.13
N SER A 617 -0.10 11.16 38.74
CA SER A 617 -0.21 12.56 39.17
C SER A 617 -0.47 12.68 40.66
N SER A 618 0.34 13.48 41.35
CA SER A 618 0.12 13.82 42.77
C SER A 618 -1.15 14.65 43.03
N ARG A 619 -1.86 15.10 41.97
CA ARG A 619 -3.13 15.83 42.09
C ARG A 619 -4.26 14.94 42.61
N TYR A 620 -4.18 13.63 42.41
CA TYR A 620 -5.21 12.67 42.78
C TYR A 620 -4.56 11.44 43.44
N VAL A 621 -5.29 10.78 44.34
CA VAL A 621 -4.87 9.49 44.90
C VAL A 621 -5.77 8.42 44.31
N PHE A 622 -5.21 7.57 43.46
CA PHE A 622 -5.93 6.47 42.83
C PHE A 622 -5.76 5.19 43.64
N SER A 623 -6.86 4.52 43.98
CA SER A 623 -6.81 3.21 44.66
C SER A 623 -6.54 2.08 43.66
N GLY A 624 -6.06 0.94 44.15
CA GLY A 624 -5.93 -0.26 43.32
C GLY A 624 -7.27 -0.73 42.73
N ASP A 625 -8.35 -0.58 43.49
CA ASP A 625 -9.71 -0.93 43.05
C ASP A 625 -10.17 -0.02 41.91
N TYR A 626 -9.87 1.28 41.97
CA TYR A 626 -10.18 2.22 40.88
C TYR A 626 -9.48 1.83 39.57
N ILE A 627 -8.24 1.33 39.65
CA ILE A 627 -7.51 0.84 38.48
C ILE A 627 -8.19 -0.42 37.93
N ALA A 628 -8.53 -1.38 38.80
CA ALA A 628 -9.18 -2.63 38.39
C ALA A 628 -10.58 -2.39 37.77
N GLU A 629 -11.41 -1.56 38.41
CA GLU A 629 -12.73 -1.17 37.91
C GLU A 629 -12.63 -0.42 36.58
N GLY A 630 -11.65 0.48 36.45
CA GLY A 630 -11.41 1.20 35.21
C GLY A 630 -10.95 0.31 34.05
N LEU A 631 -10.17 -0.74 34.33
CA LEU A 631 -9.78 -1.73 33.33
C LEU A 631 -10.98 -2.59 32.90
N ALA A 632 -11.74 -3.13 33.85
CA ALA A 632 -12.93 -3.94 33.59
C ALA A 632 -14.00 -3.16 32.81
N ARG A 633 -14.21 -1.89 33.16
CA ARG A 633 -15.12 -1.01 32.41
C ARG A 633 -14.73 -0.87 30.95
N ASN A 634 -13.43 -0.80 30.66
CA ASN A 634 -12.94 -0.66 29.30
C ASN A 634 -13.21 -1.94 28.47
N GLU A 635 -13.13 -3.11 29.11
CA GLU A 635 -13.52 -4.40 28.51
C GLU A 635 -15.00 -4.40 28.14
N ASP A 636 -15.88 -4.05 29.09
CA ASP A 636 -17.33 -4.00 28.86
C ASP A 636 -17.72 -3.05 27.73
N GLU A 637 -17.09 -1.86 27.69
CA GLU A 637 -17.35 -0.87 26.64
C GLU A 637 -16.84 -1.34 25.27
N TYR A 638 -15.66 -1.99 25.21
CA TYR A 638 -15.14 -2.55 23.97
C TYR A 638 -16.02 -3.69 23.43
N TYR A 639 -16.46 -4.60 24.31
CA TYR A 639 -17.37 -5.68 23.96
C TYR A 639 -18.71 -5.14 23.46
N ALA A 640 -19.27 -4.12 24.12
CA ALA A 640 -20.52 -3.50 23.70
C ALA A 640 -20.42 -2.83 22.30
N ALA A 641 -19.27 -2.24 21.95
CA ALA A 641 -19.08 -1.57 20.67
C ALA A 641 -18.79 -2.54 19.51
N SER A 642 -17.99 -3.59 19.77
CA SER A 642 -17.39 -4.44 18.74
C SER A 642 -17.86 -5.89 18.72
N GLY A 643 -18.37 -6.41 19.85
CA GLY A 643 -18.63 -7.84 20.07
C GLY A 643 -17.38 -8.70 20.23
N GLY A 644 -16.18 -8.10 20.28
CA GLY A 644 -14.91 -8.77 20.58
C GLY A 644 -14.43 -8.50 22.01
N GLU A 645 -13.38 -9.21 22.43
CA GLU A 645 -12.77 -9.06 23.76
C GLU A 645 -11.44 -8.33 23.67
N LEU A 646 -11.10 -7.54 24.70
CA LEU A 646 -9.76 -6.98 24.84
C LEU A 646 -8.76 -8.06 25.25
N SER A 647 -7.53 -7.90 24.79
CA SER A 647 -6.38 -8.64 25.32
C SER A 647 -6.11 -8.15 26.74
N LEU A 648 -5.66 -9.05 27.63
CA LEU A 648 -5.20 -8.71 28.98
C LEU A 648 -3.82 -8.04 28.99
N LEU A 649 -3.61 -7.14 28.03
CA LEU A 649 -2.48 -6.23 27.89
C LEU A 649 -3.00 -4.82 28.11
N TRP A 650 -2.21 -3.99 28.76
CA TRP A 650 -2.53 -2.57 28.87
C TRP A 650 -1.27 -1.73 28.99
N HIS A 651 -1.38 -0.44 28.71
CA HIS A 651 -0.46 0.54 29.28
C HIS A 651 -1.29 1.68 29.89
N PRO A 652 -0.80 2.29 31.00
CA PRO A 652 -1.43 3.50 31.50
C PRO A 652 -1.28 4.63 30.48
N PRO A 653 -2.20 5.61 30.48
CA PRO A 653 -2.08 6.81 29.64
C PRO A 653 -0.69 7.45 29.78
N PHE A 654 -0.14 7.91 28.65
CA PHE A 654 1.18 8.54 28.58
C PHE A 654 2.37 7.66 29.01
N PHE A 655 2.18 6.34 29.12
CA PHE A 655 3.19 5.40 29.61
C PHE A 655 3.76 5.75 31.00
N ARG A 656 2.98 6.43 31.84
CA ARG A 656 3.37 6.78 33.22
C ARG A 656 2.84 5.77 34.21
N PHE A 657 3.73 5.10 34.92
CA PHE A 657 3.40 4.08 35.91
C PHE A 657 4.23 4.22 37.18
N SER A 658 3.73 3.60 38.25
CA SER A 658 4.43 3.34 39.51
C SER A 658 4.26 1.86 39.86
N ARG A 659 5.02 1.35 40.84
CA ARG A 659 4.90 -0.04 41.30
C ARG A 659 3.49 -0.38 41.78
N GLU A 660 2.81 0.56 42.42
CA GLU A 660 1.44 0.42 42.89
C GLU A 660 0.46 0.25 41.72
N ILE A 661 0.63 1.06 40.66
CA ILE A 661 -0.19 1.01 39.44
C ILE A 661 0.01 -0.34 38.74
N VAL A 662 1.26 -0.74 38.52
CA VAL A 662 1.60 -2.03 37.87
C VAL A 662 1.09 -3.20 38.69
N GLY A 663 1.26 -3.16 40.02
CA GLY A 663 0.77 -4.20 40.92
C GLY A 663 -0.76 -4.30 40.96
N ALA A 664 -1.48 -3.19 40.86
CA ALA A 664 -2.95 -3.19 40.79
C ALA A 664 -3.45 -3.85 39.51
N ALA A 665 -2.91 -3.46 38.36
CA ALA A 665 -3.28 -4.05 37.08
C ALA A 665 -2.92 -5.53 36.99
N SER A 666 -1.75 -5.93 37.52
CA SER A 666 -1.35 -7.34 37.59
C SER A 666 -2.32 -8.18 38.42
N ARG A 667 -2.83 -7.66 39.55
CA ARG A 667 -3.89 -8.34 40.33
C ARG A 667 -5.22 -8.44 39.58
N ALA A 668 -5.50 -7.50 38.67
CA ALA A 668 -6.64 -7.54 37.77
C ALA A 668 -6.41 -8.47 36.55
N GLY A 669 -5.26 -9.13 36.44
CA GLY A 669 -4.94 -10.07 35.37
C GLY A 669 -4.23 -9.45 34.16
N TYR A 670 -3.88 -8.17 34.21
CA TYR A 670 -3.26 -7.46 33.08
C TYR A 670 -1.73 -7.51 33.13
N GLN A 671 -1.12 -7.69 31.95
CA GLN A 671 0.30 -7.42 31.74
C GLN A 671 0.49 -5.95 31.36
N THR A 672 1.27 -5.22 32.16
CA THR A 672 1.63 -3.83 31.83
C THR A 672 2.68 -3.81 30.74
N ILE A 673 2.40 -3.05 29.67
CA ILE A 673 3.24 -2.86 28.49
C ILE A 673 3.92 -1.49 28.57
N GLY A 674 5.21 -1.47 28.29
CA GLY A 674 6.01 -0.26 28.15
C GLY A 674 6.45 -0.03 26.70
N ARG A 675 7.44 0.84 26.52
CA ARG A 675 8.05 1.15 25.22
C ARG A 675 9.54 1.37 25.39
N ASP A 676 10.34 0.80 24.49
CA ASP A 676 11.78 1.02 24.44
C ASP A 676 12.18 2.05 23.37
N VAL A 677 11.32 2.27 22.37
CA VAL A 677 11.48 3.29 21.34
C VAL A 677 10.31 4.27 21.45
N ASP A 678 10.59 5.55 21.68
CA ASP A 678 9.59 6.62 21.62
C ASP A 678 9.66 7.30 20.24
N PRO A 679 8.62 7.20 19.39
CA PRO A 679 8.58 7.93 18.13
C PRO A 679 8.56 9.44 18.28
N MET A 680 8.27 9.99 19.47
CA MET A 680 8.15 11.43 19.72
C MET A 680 7.06 12.11 18.85
N ASP A 681 6.16 11.31 18.26
CA ASP A 681 5.05 11.75 17.41
C ASP A 681 3.94 12.47 18.21
N TRP A 682 3.93 12.28 19.52
CA TRP A 682 3.05 12.97 20.46
C TRP A 682 3.42 14.44 20.67
N ILE A 683 4.63 14.88 20.32
CA ILE A 683 5.10 16.25 20.54
C ILE A 683 4.53 17.19 19.48
N SER A 684 3.55 17.97 19.89
CA SER A 684 3.02 19.10 19.13
C SER A 684 4.04 20.25 19.02
N ARG A 685 3.78 21.18 18.09
CA ARG A 685 4.59 22.39 17.94
C ARG A 685 4.65 23.21 19.24
N ASP A 686 3.52 23.35 19.92
CA ASP A 686 3.44 24.10 21.17
C ASP A 686 4.18 23.40 22.31
N GLU A 687 4.15 22.08 22.36
CA GLU A 687 4.94 21.31 23.33
C GLU A 687 6.43 21.39 23.05
N ALA A 688 6.86 21.30 21.78
CA ALA A 688 8.24 21.49 21.40
C ALA A 688 8.77 22.87 21.86
N LEU A 689 7.97 23.92 21.65
CA LEU A 689 8.26 25.28 22.14
C LEU A 689 8.34 25.33 23.67
N LYS A 690 7.40 24.70 24.38
CA LYS A 690 7.41 24.66 25.86
C LYS A 690 8.60 23.89 26.43
N LEU A 691 9.02 22.82 25.76
CA LEU A 691 10.11 21.95 26.17
C LEU A 691 11.49 22.46 25.71
N GLY A 692 11.54 23.47 24.84
CA GLY A 692 12.79 24.00 24.30
C GLY A 692 13.50 23.03 23.35
N ILE A 693 12.76 22.16 22.69
CA ILE A 693 13.30 21.15 21.75
C ILE A 693 12.87 21.45 20.32
N SER A 694 13.69 21.06 19.36
CA SER A 694 13.30 21.10 17.94
C SER A 694 12.36 19.94 17.64
N ARG A 695 11.25 20.24 16.96
CA ARG A 695 10.32 19.23 16.47
C ARG A 695 10.91 18.57 15.22
N GLU A 696 11.03 17.25 15.25
CA GLU A 696 11.42 16.45 14.09
C GLU A 696 10.28 16.40 13.07
N SER A 697 10.61 16.38 11.78
CA SER A 697 9.67 16.03 10.71
C SER A 697 9.41 14.53 10.70
N VAL A 698 8.30 14.09 10.10
CA VAL A 698 7.97 12.65 10.01
C VAL A 698 9.07 11.82 9.33
N PRO A 699 9.70 12.25 8.23
CA PRO A 699 10.84 11.55 7.67
C PRO A 699 12.00 11.39 8.66
N GLU A 700 12.31 12.42 9.46
CA GLU A 700 13.36 12.36 10.49
C GLU A 700 12.99 11.41 11.63
N MET A 701 11.71 11.39 12.05
CA MET A 701 11.20 10.41 13.01
C MET A 701 11.40 8.98 12.50
N ILE A 702 11.11 8.72 11.22
CA ILE A 702 11.31 7.39 10.61
C ILE A 702 12.79 7.01 10.61
N GLU A 703 13.70 7.90 10.21
CA GLU A 703 15.14 7.63 10.27
C GLU A 703 15.60 7.28 11.70
N ARG A 704 15.17 8.07 12.70
CA ARG A 704 15.53 7.83 14.10
C ARG A 704 14.94 6.53 14.64
N ILE A 705 13.68 6.22 14.32
CA ILE A 705 13.07 4.94 14.68
C ILE A 705 13.90 3.79 14.09
N MET A 706 14.28 3.90 12.81
CA MET A 706 15.07 2.89 12.12
C MET A 706 16.49 2.74 12.66
N GLU A 707 17.10 3.81 13.15
CA GLU A 707 18.40 3.82 13.81
C GLU A 707 18.35 3.22 15.24
N THR A 708 17.28 3.51 15.99
CA THR A 708 17.18 3.15 17.42
C THR A 708 16.55 1.79 17.67
N LYS A 709 15.71 1.29 16.74
CA LYS A 709 15.00 0.02 16.87
C LYS A 709 15.95 -1.16 17.05
N LYS A 710 15.50 -2.15 17.81
CA LYS A 710 16.18 -3.41 18.06
C LYS A 710 15.19 -4.57 17.90
N PRO A 711 15.65 -5.82 17.70
CA PRO A 711 14.76 -6.98 17.83
C PRO A 711 14.00 -6.92 19.16
N GLY A 712 12.72 -7.21 19.16
CA GLY A 712 11.81 -7.11 20.29
C GLY A 712 11.28 -5.72 20.61
N SER A 713 11.65 -4.65 19.89
CA SER A 713 11.17 -3.30 20.21
C SER A 713 9.64 -3.16 20.12
N ILE A 714 9.09 -2.31 20.99
CA ILE A 714 7.68 -1.90 21.02
C ILE A 714 7.64 -0.40 20.70
N ILE A 715 6.98 -0.05 19.61
CA ILE A 715 6.97 1.29 19.02
C ILE A 715 5.51 1.79 18.97
N PRO A 716 5.08 2.66 19.91
CA PRO A 716 3.72 3.19 19.92
C PRO A 716 3.58 4.39 18.98
N ILE A 717 2.55 4.38 18.14
CA ILE A 717 2.19 5.43 17.19
C ILE A 717 0.85 6.00 17.63
N ARG A 718 0.79 7.30 17.85
CA ARG A 718 -0.44 8.01 18.23
C ARG A 718 -1.30 8.26 16.99
N LEU A 719 -2.55 7.84 17.04
CA LEU A 719 -3.56 8.20 16.04
C LEU A 719 -4.36 9.43 16.47
N GLY A 720 -4.97 10.08 15.48
CA GLY A 720 -5.81 11.26 15.68
C GLY A 720 -5.06 12.59 15.62
N GLN A 721 -5.75 13.62 15.10
CA GLN A 721 -5.19 14.96 14.96
C GLN A 721 -4.94 15.61 16.32
N GLN A 722 -3.83 16.35 16.43
CA GLN A 722 -3.48 17.11 17.63
C GLN A 722 -3.65 18.61 17.38
N PRO A 723 -4.18 19.39 18.33
CA PRO A 723 -4.28 20.83 18.19
C PRO A 723 -2.92 21.46 17.84
N GLY A 724 -2.87 22.25 16.75
CA GLY A 724 -1.64 22.90 16.29
C GLY A 724 -0.60 21.97 15.64
N GLY A 725 -0.93 20.70 15.43
CA GLY A 725 -0.11 19.72 14.72
C GLY A 725 -0.34 19.74 13.21
N ASN A 726 0.75 19.62 12.46
CA ASN A 726 0.81 19.29 11.03
C ASN A 726 1.90 18.22 10.86
N ASP A 727 1.86 17.36 9.84
CA ASP A 727 2.88 16.29 9.67
C ASP A 727 2.82 15.20 10.75
N TYR A 728 1.96 14.20 10.54
CA TYR A 728 1.69 13.10 11.46
C TYR A 728 2.35 11.79 11.03
N LEU A 729 3.00 11.08 11.96
CA LEU A 729 3.69 9.80 11.66
C LEU A 729 2.74 8.76 11.07
N PHE A 730 1.48 8.73 11.53
CA PHE A 730 0.50 7.77 11.05
C PHE A 730 0.16 7.91 9.55
N LEU A 731 0.43 9.06 8.94
CA LEU A 731 0.25 9.26 7.50
C LEU A 731 1.35 8.58 6.66
N ASN A 732 2.42 8.11 7.29
CA ASN A 732 3.58 7.49 6.65
C ASN A 732 3.90 6.09 7.21
N ILE A 733 2.92 5.41 7.80
CA ILE A 733 3.09 4.06 8.36
C ILE A 733 3.62 3.08 7.31
N GLU A 734 3.13 3.16 6.07
CA GLU A 734 3.62 2.31 4.99
C GLU A 734 5.13 2.44 4.80
N VAL A 735 5.68 3.66 4.87
CA VAL A 735 7.12 3.91 4.69
C VAL A 735 7.92 3.29 5.84
N LEU A 736 7.40 3.37 7.07
CA LEU A 736 8.00 2.72 8.23
C LEU A 736 7.92 1.19 8.12
N LEU A 737 6.76 0.63 7.73
CA LEU A 737 6.56 -0.80 7.52
C LEU A 737 7.52 -1.35 6.46
N ASP A 738 7.55 -0.73 5.28
CA ASP A 738 8.47 -1.12 4.20
C ASP A 738 9.93 -1.04 4.66
N SER A 739 10.31 0.01 5.39
CA SER A 739 11.67 0.16 5.91
C SER A 739 12.03 -0.93 6.93
N LEU A 740 11.12 -1.26 7.86
CA LEU A 740 11.31 -2.33 8.83
C LEU A 740 11.47 -3.68 8.14
N ILE A 741 10.57 -3.99 7.20
CA ILE A 741 10.54 -5.27 6.50
C ILE A 741 11.77 -5.42 5.59
N ARG A 742 12.13 -4.40 4.80
CA ARG A 742 13.39 -4.38 4.03
C ARG A 742 14.64 -4.49 4.90
N SER A 743 14.55 -4.15 6.19
CA SER A 743 15.64 -4.34 7.16
C SER A 743 15.63 -5.72 7.84
N GLY A 744 14.75 -6.63 7.41
CA GLY A 744 14.65 -8.00 7.91
C GLY A 744 13.79 -8.17 9.15
N TYR A 745 12.95 -7.18 9.49
CA TYR A 745 12.07 -7.25 10.66
C TYR A 745 10.69 -7.77 10.32
N SER A 746 10.12 -8.53 11.25
CA SER A 746 8.73 -8.98 11.22
C SER A 746 7.90 -8.10 12.16
N VAL A 747 6.80 -7.52 11.68
CA VAL A 747 5.90 -6.74 12.54
C VAL A 747 4.81 -7.67 13.09
N VAL A 748 4.69 -7.73 14.42
CA VAL A 748 3.79 -8.65 15.13
C VAL A 748 3.02 -7.93 16.24
N PRO A 749 1.86 -8.45 16.68
CA PRO A 749 1.18 -7.96 17.88
C PRO A 749 2.05 -8.10 19.14
N VAL A 750 1.79 -7.28 20.16
CA VAL A 750 2.52 -7.28 21.43
C VAL A 750 2.45 -8.63 22.13
N SER A 751 1.29 -9.32 22.12
CA SER A 751 1.17 -10.66 22.72
C SER A 751 2.15 -11.67 22.12
N ALA A 752 2.47 -11.56 20.82
CA ALA A 752 3.44 -12.44 20.18
C ALA A 752 4.86 -12.19 20.71
N LEU A 753 5.22 -10.94 20.99
CA LEU A 753 6.50 -10.62 21.65
C LEU A 753 6.54 -11.14 23.09
N VAL A 754 5.46 -10.99 23.84
CA VAL A 754 5.35 -11.50 25.22
C VAL A 754 5.54 -13.02 25.24
N GLN A 755 4.83 -13.75 24.37
CA GLN A 755 4.91 -15.22 24.32
C GLN A 755 6.28 -15.74 23.89
N ARG A 756 6.99 -15.03 23.01
CA ARG A 756 8.34 -15.41 22.55
C ARG A 756 9.46 -14.95 23.49
N GLY A 757 9.16 -14.03 24.39
CA GLY A 757 10.08 -13.54 25.42
C GLY A 757 10.07 -14.37 26.70
N LEU A 758 8.99 -15.13 26.94
CA LEU A 758 8.90 -16.19 27.95
C LEU A 758 9.61 -17.46 27.47
#